data_AF-A0A973HE59-F1
#
_entry.id   AF-A0A973HE59-F1
#
_cell.length_a   1.000
_cell.length_b   1.000
_cell.length_c   1.000
_cell.angle_alpha   90.00
_cell.angle_beta   90.00
_cell.angle_gamma   90.00
#
_symmetry.space_group_name_H-M   'P 1'
#
loop_
_entity.id
_entity.type
_entity.pdbx_description
1 polymer ?
#
loop_
_entity_poly.entity_id
_entity_poly.type
_entity_poly.pdbx_seq_one_letter_code
_entity_poly.pdbx_strand_id
1 'polypeptide(L)'
;MSNVDDSLLDEMIAHFHYPAERIVEHAAKLSIFCLYFIEVNLSLSAYQMNRYRAFIERLEVEKQTHVVKQSVKRKDLHSQLQEHPFFSTVSLLPDVSQQNAETQDMRVFYALLAHLCSARGFNDYTACLQFYNAFLKVDSSECCRVDELKARGITAQFALDSTLSELRRDLRQVALKNDNKTLDKVARYFQPPQQRRIDLAALRKNSIIDTTNKHTFAEVRMDEADIALMQTTNQAGEEVGRFTQVTPHLERTQSQRKQSYQVQQSAISNALRKHELALPFSFSSATVGELRTALEYISQSFICGELEDVNLREASILLRLMLKMLTLSDVDTFYLQNVSAGSSSKKHADTREMKVLRYDLDGARKHVFAQLILPAKLIDTSPPADDYLYEESCKNLKVKLPNPLGSLLNIVLRNKSNSTERNDAVLSNVLSVDEKGYRRFINHVLNETGLKKRGITRRALETAFFQFAREQAPETFLNFLKSQSTVQSHYINVTNKELETTLLSAWDNFVDNVGIRIDSKDTHENKSSSRLSDFADNERQGSVRSIKDDALTLLYEQLINTLAQQIDDKAIIEAFNNVALYCYMRIATRVAIRPTSEPFPTHRHFDKNNGLLSVRDKRVHHKDERRLIVLNDASCQLLCATSALCDTLFARLAIKRPPALVMLLSVDKSGTCRWQHLSKTRVDAQIKTLIDDELSAQAFRHVAANAFLNASLDDFSQTSMNGFMNHSRSGTGLLSNYSLFDIRLIAAQQRERMQRDGEQITANDACVLDLINRLGSAL
;
A
#
# COMPACT_ATOMS: atom_id res chain seq x y z
N MET A 1 -43.70 23.27 0.84
CA MET A 1 -43.60 22.33 -0.30
C MET A 1 -42.13 22.23 -0.74
N SER A 2 -41.23 21.67 0.08
CA SER A 2 -39.78 21.69 -0.21
C SER A 2 -38.99 20.43 0.18
N ASN A 3 -39.66 19.29 0.44
CA ASN A 3 -38.96 18.03 0.77
C ASN A 3 -38.97 17.00 -0.38
N VAL A 4 -39.54 17.34 -1.54
CA VAL A 4 -39.62 16.46 -2.71
C VAL A 4 -38.42 16.65 -3.66
N ASP A 5 -37.69 17.76 -3.52
CA ASP A 5 -36.68 18.17 -4.51
C ASP A 5 -35.36 17.40 -4.35
N ASP A 6 -34.77 17.34 -3.16
CA ASP A 6 -33.44 16.72 -2.95
C ASP A 6 -33.43 15.20 -3.22
N SER A 7 -34.57 14.52 -3.03
CA SER A 7 -34.70 13.11 -3.37
C SER A 7 -34.56 12.82 -4.87
N LEU A 8 -34.96 13.75 -5.75
CA LEU A 8 -34.75 13.61 -7.19
C LEU A 8 -33.27 13.80 -7.55
N LEU A 9 -32.59 14.74 -6.91
CA LEU A 9 -31.17 14.98 -7.15
C LEU A 9 -30.35 13.74 -6.76
N ASP A 10 -30.58 13.18 -5.58
CA ASP A 10 -29.89 11.98 -5.11
C ASP A 10 -30.14 10.75 -5.99
N GLU A 11 -31.38 10.58 -6.46
CA GLU A 11 -31.73 9.51 -7.41
C GLU A 11 -30.94 9.66 -8.72
N MET A 12 -30.87 10.87 -9.27
CA MET A 12 -30.18 11.12 -10.54
C MET A 12 -28.66 11.04 -10.40
N ILE A 13 -28.09 11.46 -9.27
CA ILE A 13 -26.68 11.27 -8.91
C ILE A 13 -26.34 9.78 -8.90
N ALA A 14 -27.15 8.96 -8.23
CA ALA A 14 -26.96 7.51 -8.18
C ALA A 14 -27.12 6.88 -9.57
N HIS A 15 -28.14 7.29 -10.33
CA HIS A 15 -28.42 6.78 -11.66
C HIS A 15 -27.25 7.02 -12.64
N PHE A 16 -26.71 8.23 -12.67
CA PHE A 16 -25.56 8.59 -13.52
C PHE A 16 -24.21 8.17 -12.97
N HIS A 17 -24.16 7.68 -11.72
CA HIS A 17 -22.92 7.50 -10.97
C HIS A 17 -22.07 8.77 -11.00
N TYR A 18 -22.69 9.89 -10.62
CA TYR A 18 -22.10 11.23 -10.64
C TYR A 18 -21.56 11.59 -9.23
N PRO A 19 -20.50 12.42 -9.10
CA PRO A 19 -20.11 12.96 -7.80
C PRO A 19 -21.13 14.00 -7.31
N ALA A 20 -21.69 13.82 -6.11
CA ALA A 20 -22.79 14.64 -5.60
C ALA A 20 -22.47 16.15 -5.56
N GLU A 21 -21.25 16.52 -5.15
CA GLU A 21 -20.81 17.92 -5.03
C GLU A 21 -20.59 18.63 -6.38
N ARG A 22 -20.61 17.90 -7.51
CA ARG A 22 -20.17 18.40 -8.82
C ARG A 22 -21.27 18.51 -9.87
N ILE A 23 -22.48 18.05 -9.55
CA ILE A 23 -23.59 17.98 -10.50
C ILE A 23 -24.10 19.36 -10.91
N VAL A 24 -24.15 20.30 -9.96
CA VAL A 24 -24.53 21.70 -10.17
C VAL A 24 -23.52 22.43 -11.07
N GLU A 25 -22.22 22.15 -10.92
CA GLU A 25 -21.16 22.74 -11.75
C GLU A 25 -21.28 22.37 -13.24
N HIS A 26 -22.01 21.29 -13.56
CA HIS A 26 -22.19 20.79 -14.93
C HIS A 26 -23.64 20.89 -15.41
N ALA A 27 -24.48 21.69 -14.73
CA ALA A 27 -25.91 21.72 -14.97
C ALA A 27 -26.28 22.01 -16.43
N ALA A 28 -25.58 22.95 -17.08
CA ALA A 28 -25.79 23.27 -18.49
C ALA A 28 -25.51 22.07 -19.43
N LYS A 29 -24.41 21.36 -19.21
CA LYS A 29 -24.01 20.20 -20.03
C LYS A 29 -24.94 19.02 -19.80
N LEU A 30 -25.31 18.79 -18.55
CA LEU A 30 -26.22 17.71 -18.16
C LEU A 30 -27.64 17.94 -18.67
N SER A 31 -28.13 19.17 -18.67
CA SER A 31 -29.45 19.52 -19.24
C SER A 31 -29.52 19.11 -20.72
N ILE A 32 -28.53 19.52 -21.53
CA ILE A 32 -28.44 19.17 -22.95
C ILE A 32 -28.31 17.66 -23.15
N PHE A 33 -27.45 17.00 -22.37
CA PHE A 33 -27.31 15.55 -22.45
C PHE A 33 -28.62 14.84 -22.14
N CYS A 34 -29.34 15.22 -21.08
CA CYS A 34 -30.58 14.58 -20.66
C CYS A 34 -31.67 14.73 -21.74
N LEU A 35 -31.77 15.91 -22.37
CA LEU A 35 -32.70 16.14 -23.48
C LEU A 35 -32.45 15.13 -24.61
N TYR A 36 -31.21 15.03 -25.07
CA TYR A 36 -30.87 14.08 -26.15
C TYR A 36 -30.96 12.63 -25.71
N PHE A 37 -30.68 12.32 -24.45
CA PHE A 37 -30.83 10.97 -23.92
C PHE A 37 -32.29 10.50 -23.93
N ILE A 38 -33.24 11.38 -23.60
CA ILE A 38 -34.67 11.08 -23.72
C ILE A 38 -35.04 10.81 -25.19
N GLU A 39 -34.54 11.63 -26.12
CA GLU A 39 -34.89 11.53 -27.54
C GLU A 39 -34.36 10.24 -28.18
N VAL A 40 -33.13 9.83 -27.87
CA VAL A 40 -32.51 8.65 -28.51
C VAL A 40 -32.82 7.34 -27.81
N ASN A 41 -33.18 7.37 -26.52
CA ASN A 41 -33.44 6.17 -25.75
C ASN A 41 -34.93 5.80 -25.74
N LEU A 42 -35.34 5.09 -26.78
CA LEU A 42 -36.71 4.61 -26.96
C LEU A 42 -37.16 3.58 -25.90
N SER A 43 -36.25 3.07 -25.06
CA SER A 43 -36.57 2.09 -24.02
C SER A 43 -37.01 2.70 -22.68
N LEU A 44 -36.99 4.04 -22.57
CA LEU A 44 -37.41 4.71 -21.35
C LEU A 44 -38.92 4.60 -21.14
N SER A 45 -39.31 4.21 -19.93
CA SER A 45 -40.71 4.27 -19.49
C SER A 45 -41.18 5.72 -19.35
N ALA A 46 -42.50 5.94 -19.44
CA ALA A 46 -43.10 7.25 -19.20
C ALA A 46 -42.72 7.85 -17.83
N TYR A 47 -42.57 6.99 -16.81
CA TYR A 47 -42.06 7.40 -15.50
C TYR A 47 -40.64 7.94 -15.58
N GLN A 48 -39.71 7.21 -16.20
CA GLN A 48 -38.32 7.63 -16.34
C GLN A 48 -38.20 8.92 -17.17
N MET A 49 -38.95 9.04 -18.28
CA MET A 49 -38.98 10.26 -19.07
C MET A 49 -39.42 11.47 -18.23
N ASN A 50 -40.43 11.31 -17.38
CA ASN A 50 -40.88 12.38 -16.49
C ASN A 50 -39.82 12.72 -15.42
N ARG A 51 -39.07 11.74 -14.89
CA ARG A 51 -37.95 11.99 -13.97
C ARG A 51 -36.84 12.81 -14.64
N TYR A 52 -36.44 12.46 -15.86
CA TYR A 52 -35.45 13.26 -16.60
C TYR A 52 -35.96 14.67 -16.91
N ARG A 53 -37.23 14.85 -17.27
CA ARG A 53 -37.81 16.19 -17.53
C ARG A 53 -37.80 17.07 -16.27
N ALA A 54 -38.25 16.53 -15.14
CA ALA A 54 -38.19 17.23 -13.86
C ALA A 54 -36.74 17.57 -13.46
N PHE A 55 -35.80 16.66 -13.75
CA PHE A 55 -34.38 16.91 -13.51
C PHE A 55 -33.82 18.02 -14.41
N ILE A 56 -34.20 18.06 -15.69
CA ILE A 56 -33.82 19.14 -16.62
C ILE A 56 -34.32 20.49 -16.11
N GLU A 57 -35.57 20.59 -15.65
CA GLU A 57 -36.12 21.83 -15.08
C GLU A 57 -35.27 22.34 -13.91
N ARG A 58 -34.87 21.45 -13.01
CA ARG A 58 -33.95 21.80 -11.90
C ARG A 58 -32.59 22.26 -12.41
N LEU A 59 -32.00 21.56 -13.38
CA LEU A 59 -30.70 21.93 -13.95
C LEU A 59 -30.74 23.29 -14.66
N GLU A 60 -31.84 23.66 -15.31
CA GLU A 60 -31.99 24.97 -15.94
C GLU A 60 -32.07 26.11 -14.90
N VAL A 61 -32.62 25.87 -13.70
CA VAL A 61 -32.56 26.82 -12.59
C VAL A 61 -31.12 27.00 -12.09
N GLU A 62 -30.41 25.90 -11.85
CA GLU A 62 -29.01 25.90 -11.37
C GLU A 62 -28.01 26.49 -12.39
N LYS A 63 -28.29 26.33 -13.68
CA LYS A 63 -27.49 26.93 -14.76
C LYS A 63 -27.51 28.46 -14.72
N GLN A 64 -28.58 29.08 -14.23
CA GLN A 64 -28.70 30.55 -14.17
C GLN A 64 -27.91 31.15 -13.00
N THR A 65 -27.57 30.36 -11.98
CA THR A 65 -26.87 30.82 -10.76
C THR A 65 -25.34 30.66 -10.85
N HIS A 66 -24.84 29.74 -11.68
CA HIS A 66 -23.42 29.42 -11.76
C HIS A 66 -22.80 29.70 -13.15
N VAL A 67 -21.85 30.64 -13.20
CA VAL A 67 -20.99 30.87 -14.37
C VAL A 67 -19.75 29.98 -14.25
N VAL A 68 -19.71 28.88 -15.00
CA VAL A 68 -18.55 27.97 -15.05
C VAL A 68 -17.37 28.68 -15.74
N LYS A 69 -16.21 28.75 -15.06
CA LYS A 69 -15.06 29.57 -15.48
C LYS A 69 -13.76 28.83 -15.80
N GLN A 70 -13.73 27.50 -15.92
CA GLN A 70 -12.48 26.77 -16.20
C GLN A 70 -12.61 25.62 -17.19
N SER A 71 -11.65 25.51 -18.11
CA SER A 71 -11.48 24.36 -19.00
C SER A 71 -10.81 23.20 -18.27
N VAL A 72 -11.60 22.17 -17.94
CA VAL A 72 -11.13 20.94 -17.30
C VAL A 72 -10.36 20.10 -18.31
N LYS A 73 -9.13 19.65 -17.98
CA LYS A 73 -8.37 18.70 -18.82
C LYS A 73 -8.51 17.29 -18.28
N ARG A 74 -8.40 16.28 -19.15
CA ARG A 74 -8.52 14.86 -18.75
C ARG A 74 -7.54 14.46 -17.64
N LYS A 75 -6.33 15.06 -17.63
CA LYS A 75 -5.31 14.82 -16.60
C LYS A 75 -5.76 15.27 -15.19
N ASP A 76 -6.69 16.21 -15.12
CA ASP A 76 -7.21 16.74 -13.86
C ASP A 76 -8.25 15.80 -13.22
N LEU A 77 -8.78 14.84 -14.00
CA LEU A 77 -9.82 13.89 -13.62
C LEU A 77 -9.29 12.49 -13.31
N HIS A 78 -7.97 12.29 -13.20
CA HIS A 78 -7.33 10.96 -13.21
C HIS A 78 -7.90 9.97 -12.18
N SER A 79 -8.27 10.44 -10.98
CA SER A 79 -8.88 9.63 -9.93
C SER A 79 -10.33 9.24 -10.21
N GLN A 80 -11.06 10.05 -10.98
CA GLN A 80 -12.50 9.89 -11.24
C GLN A 80 -12.78 9.16 -12.55
N LEU A 81 -11.76 8.94 -13.40
CA LEU A 81 -11.94 8.35 -14.73
C LEU A 81 -12.60 6.97 -14.72
N GLN A 82 -12.26 6.12 -13.74
CA GLN A 82 -12.79 4.74 -13.66
C GLN A 82 -14.04 4.64 -12.78
N GLU A 83 -14.11 5.43 -11.71
CA GLU A 83 -15.23 5.41 -10.75
C GLU A 83 -16.45 6.18 -11.27
N HIS A 84 -16.23 7.28 -12.01
CA HIS A 84 -17.26 8.14 -12.57
C HIS A 84 -16.97 8.43 -14.05
N PRO A 85 -17.07 7.42 -14.94
CA PRO A 85 -16.67 7.54 -16.34
C PRO A 85 -17.57 8.47 -17.16
N PHE A 86 -18.88 8.47 -16.88
CA PHE A 86 -19.83 9.40 -17.50
C PHE A 86 -19.54 10.84 -17.09
N PHE A 87 -19.45 11.13 -15.78
CA PHE A 87 -19.05 12.44 -15.24
C PHE A 87 -17.78 12.97 -15.92
N SER A 88 -16.74 12.11 -15.98
CA SER A 88 -15.45 12.49 -16.54
C SER A 88 -15.55 12.85 -18.03
N THR A 89 -16.45 12.20 -18.76
CA THR A 89 -16.67 12.46 -20.19
C THR A 89 -17.46 13.74 -20.40
N VAL A 90 -18.52 13.96 -19.62
CA VAL A 90 -19.34 15.19 -19.65
C VAL A 90 -18.51 16.42 -19.26
N SER A 91 -17.63 16.31 -18.27
CA SER A 91 -16.75 17.39 -17.83
C SER A 91 -15.86 17.91 -18.96
N LEU A 92 -15.45 17.01 -19.88
CA LEU A 92 -14.56 17.30 -21.01
C LEU A 92 -15.32 17.75 -22.26
N LEU A 93 -16.65 17.66 -22.29
CA LEU A 93 -17.43 18.22 -23.38
C LEU A 93 -17.34 19.75 -23.35
N PRO A 94 -17.30 20.41 -24.52
CA PRO A 94 -17.30 21.86 -24.61
C PRO A 94 -18.66 22.43 -24.17
N ASP A 95 -18.64 23.63 -23.58
CA ASP A 95 -19.86 24.35 -23.20
C ASP A 95 -20.60 24.87 -24.44
N VAL A 96 -21.93 24.71 -24.44
CA VAL A 96 -22.83 25.21 -25.49
C VAL A 96 -23.57 26.45 -24.94
N SER A 97 -22.83 27.43 -24.41
CA SER A 97 -23.42 28.72 -24.02
C SER A 97 -23.72 29.57 -25.26
N GLN A 98 -24.83 30.32 -25.27
CA GLN A 98 -25.37 31.06 -26.42
C GLN A 98 -24.47 32.12 -27.08
N GLN A 99 -23.22 32.34 -26.62
CA GLN A 99 -22.39 33.48 -27.03
C GLN A 99 -21.26 33.20 -28.03
N ASN A 100 -21.04 31.97 -28.51
CA ASN A 100 -19.98 31.72 -29.52
C ASN A 100 -20.57 31.06 -30.78
N ALA A 101 -20.62 31.78 -31.91
CA ALA A 101 -21.20 31.28 -33.16
C ALA A 101 -20.48 30.04 -33.75
N GLU A 102 -19.27 29.70 -33.28
CA GLU A 102 -18.56 28.45 -33.61
C GLU A 102 -19.08 27.22 -32.82
N THR A 103 -19.96 27.40 -31.83
CA THR A 103 -20.36 26.34 -30.87
C THR A 103 -21.63 25.56 -31.21
N GLN A 104 -22.35 25.90 -32.28
CA GLN A 104 -23.48 25.05 -32.73
C GLN A 104 -23.02 23.64 -33.16
N ASP A 105 -21.74 23.46 -33.45
CA ASP A 105 -21.17 22.23 -33.99
C ASP A 105 -20.93 21.09 -32.98
N MET A 106 -20.81 21.43 -31.69
CA MET A 106 -20.46 20.43 -30.68
C MET A 106 -21.66 19.63 -30.15
N ARG A 107 -22.88 19.99 -30.57
CA ARG A 107 -24.13 19.28 -30.19
C ARG A 107 -24.13 17.83 -30.66
N VAL A 108 -23.45 17.53 -31.77
CA VAL A 108 -23.33 16.15 -32.26
C VAL A 108 -22.66 15.24 -31.23
N PHE A 109 -21.68 15.73 -30.46
CA PHE A 109 -21.02 14.93 -29.43
C PHE A 109 -21.94 14.60 -28.25
N TYR A 110 -22.84 15.50 -27.88
CA TYR A 110 -23.85 15.20 -26.86
C TYR A 110 -24.82 14.11 -27.34
N ALA A 111 -25.28 14.19 -28.59
CA ALA A 111 -26.16 13.17 -29.18
C ALA A 111 -25.46 11.80 -29.32
N LEU A 112 -24.19 11.80 -29.76
CA LEU A 112 -23.37 10.59 -29.84
C LEU A 112 -23.12 9.98 -28.45
N LEU A 113 -22.86 10.79 -27.43
CA LEU A 113 -22.69 10.32 -26.05
C LEU A 113 -24.00 9.76 -25.50
N ALA A 114 -25.13 10.38 -25.79
CA ALA A 114 -26.46 9.91 -25.40
C ALA A 114 -26.73 8.51 -25.95
N HIS A 115 -26.48 8.29 -27.24
CA HIS A 115 -26.55 6.98 -27.89
C HIS A 115 -25.59 5.96 -27.24
N LEU A 116 -24.35 6.36 -26.98
CA LEU A 116 -23.35 5.49 -26.35
C LEU A 116 -23.81 5.04 -24.95
N CYS A 117 -24.30 5.96 -24.13
CA CYS A 117 -24.84 5.67 -22.80
C CYS A 117 -26.13 4.85 -22.87
N SER A 118 -26.99 5.08 -23.87
CA SER A 118 -28.19 4.25 -24.09
C SER A 118 -27.82 2.81 -24.43
N ALA A 119 -26.71 2.59 -25.14
CA ALA A 119 -26.24 1.26 -25.51
C ALA A 119 -25.43 0.56 -24.41
N ARG A 120 -24.62 1.29 -23.64
CA ARG A 120 -23.59 0.73 -22.75
C ARG A 120 -23.82 0.99 -21.26
N GLY A 121 -24.73 1.90 -20.92
CA GLY A 121 -24.90 2.45 -19.58
C GLY A 121 -23.84 3.50 -19.22
N PHE A 122 -24.02 4.13 -18.06
CA PHE A 122 -23.18 5.25 -17.60
C PHE A 122 -21.82 4.82 -17.01
N ASN A 123 -21.67 3.53 -16.69
CA ASN A 123 -20.49 2.99 -15.99
C ASN A 123 -19.46 2.28 -16.89
N ASP A 124 -19.69 2.23 -18.20
CA ASP A 124 -18.74 1.57 -19.11
C ASP A 124 -17.52 2.46 -19.38
N TYR A 125 -16.52 2.33 -18.51
CA TYR A 125 -15.26 3.07 -18.63
C TYR A 125 -14.60 2.92 -20.00
N THR A 126 -14.68 1.73 -20.61
CA THR A 126 -13.97 1.48 -21.87
C THR A 126 -14.67 2.19 -23.01
N ALA A 127 -16.01 2.18 -23.05
CA ALA A 127 -16.80 2.95 -24.00
C ALA A 127 -16.50 4.45 -23.88
N CYS A 128 -16.57 5.01 -22.67
CA CYS A 128 -16.27 6.42 -22.39
C CYS A 128 -14.83 6.82 -22.76
N LEU A 129 -13.85 5.94 -22.51
CA LEU A 129 -12.46 6.18 -22.91
C LEU A 129 -12.29 6.21 -24.44
N GLN A 130 -12.92 5.28 -25.17
CA GLN A 130 -12.86 5.31 -26.63
C GLN A 130 -13.57 6.54 -27.20
N PHE A 131 -14.67 6.97 -26.59
CA PHE A 131 -15.35 8.23 -26.93
C PHE A 131 -14.42 9.43 -26.78
N TYR A 132 -13.73 9.55 -25.64
CA TYR A 132 -12.74 10.61 -25.44
C TYR A 132 -11.63 10.57 -26.51
N ASN A 133 -11.07 9.40 -26.79
CA ASN A 133 -9.99 9.25 -27.75
C ASN A 133 -10.41 9.62 -29.17
N ALA A 134 -11.65 9.29 -29.55
CA ALA A 134 -12.17 9.54 -30.89
C ALA A 134 -12.64 10.99 -31.11
N PHE A 135 -13.21 11.65 -30.09
CA PHE A 135 -13.91 12.94 -30.29
C PHE A 135 -13.37 14.12 -29.48
N LEU A 136 -12.68 13.89 -28.34
CA LEU A 136 -12.35 14.97 -27.38
C LEU A 136 -10.85 15.19 -27.18
N LYS A 137 -9.99 14.32 -27.73
CA LYS A 137 -8.53 14.41 -27.57
C LYS A 137 -7.93 15.36 -28.61
N VAL A 138 -8.06 16.67 -28.36
CA VAL A 138 -7.71 17.77 -29.29
C VAL A 138 -6.27 17.67 -29.85
N ASP A 139 -5.31 17.17 -29.07
CA ASP A 139 -3.89 17.07 -29.50
C ASP A 139 -3.55 15.80 -30.32
N SER A 140 -4.55 15.00 -30.71
CA SER A 140 -4.34 13.71 -31.40
C SER A 140 -4.63 13.82 -32.90
N SER A 141 -3.69 13.39 -33.74
CA SER A 141 -3.89 13.28 -35.19
C SER A 141 -5.02 12.31 -35.58
N GLU A 142 -5.42 11.43 -34.67
CA GLU A 142 -6.52 10.47 -34.84
C GLU A 142 -7.88 10.97 -34.30
N CYS A 143 -7.96 12.20 -33.75
CA CYS A 143 -9.23 12.76 -33.27
C CYS A 143 -10.13 13.16 -34.45
N CYS A 144 -11.36 12.65 -34.50
CA CYS A 144 -12.33 12.97 -35.53
C CYS A 144 -12.90 14.38 -35.30
N ARG A 145 -12.74 15.26 -36.28
CA ARG A 145 -13.28 16.63 -36.25
C ARG A 145 -14.77 16.63 -36.62
N VAL A 146 -15.53 17.58 -36.09
CA VAL A 146 -16.96 17.72 -36.40
C VAL A 146 -17.20 17.93 -37.90
N ASP A 147 -16.32 18.68 -38.58
CA ASP A 147 -16.40 18.90 -40.03
C ASP A 147 -16.34 17.60 -40.84
N GLU A 148 -15.59 16.60 -40.36
CA GLU A 148 -15.49 15.29 -41.02
C GLU A 148 -16.80 14.49 -40.90
N LEU A 149 -17.49 14.60 -39.77
CA LEU A 149 -18.82 14.01 -39.55
C LEU A 149 -19.86 14.70 -40.44
N LYS A 150 -19.85 16.04 -40.48
CA LYS A 150 -20.74 16.85 -41.31
C LYS A 150 -20.57 16.61 -42.80
N ALA A 151 -19.34 16.47 -43.29
CA ALA A 151 -19.06 16.15 -44.69
C ALA A 151 -19.69 14.81 -45.14
N ARG A 152 -20.15 13.98 -44.19
CA ARG A 152 -20.86 12.72 -44.41
C ARG A 152 -22.33 12.76 -43.98
N GLY A 153 -22.87 13.93 -43.67
CA GLY A 153 -24.25 14.12 -43.25
C GLY A 153 -24.53 13.81 -41.78
N ILE A 154 -23.51 13.46 -40.98
CA ILE A 154 -23.66 13.16 -39.56
C ILE A 154 -23.71 14.47 -38.77
N THR A 155 -24.90 15.07 -38.72
CA THR A 155 -25.24 16.26 -37.92
C THR A 155 -25.80 15.85 -36.56
N ALA A 156 -26.00 16.80 -35.64
CA ALA A 156 -26.70 16.53 -34.39
C ALA A 156 -28.12 16.00 -34.64
N GLN A 157 -28.87 16.62 -35.55
CA GLN A 157 -30.22 16.17 -35.90
C GLN A 157 -30.21 14.75 -36.50
N PHE A 158 -29.28 14.49 -37.43
CA PHE A 158 -29.09 13.14 -37.96
C PHE A 158 -28.81 12.13 -36.84
N ALA A 159 -27.93 12.46 -35.89
CA ALA A 159 -27.60 11.57 -34.78
C ALA A 159 -28.81 11.32 -33.88
N LEU A 160 -29.68 12.31 -33.65
CA LEU A 160 -30.90 12.16 -32.87
C LEU A 160 -31.94 11.28 -33.57
N ASP A 161 -32.10 11.45 -34.88
CA ASP A 161 -33.08 10.69 -35.69
C ASP A 161 -32.59 9.27 -36.05
N SER A 162 -31.29 9.01 -35.92
CA SER A 162 -30.68 7.73 -36.26
C SER A 162 -30.86 6.68 -35.18
N THR A 163 -31.09 5.44 -35.59
CA THR A 163 -30.95 4.28 -34.71
C THR A 163 -29.47 4.01 -34.37
N LEU A 164 -29.21 3.28 -33.29
CA LEU A 164 -27.86 2.84 -32.91
C LEU A 164 -27.13 2.11 -34.05
N SER A 165 -27.87 1.30 -34.83
CA SER A 165 -27.34 0.53 -35.96
C SER A 165 -26.92 1.40 -37.13
N GLU A 166 -27.73 2.41 -37.47
CA GLU A 166 -27.43 3.39 -38.53
C GLU A 166 -26.23 4.24 -38.13
N LEU A 167 -26.24 4.78 -36.91
CA LEU A 167 -25.15 5.58 -36.40
C LEU A 167 -23.84 4.79 -36.37
N ARG A 168 -23.87 3.53 -35.95
CA ARG A 168 -22.70 2.64 -36.01
C ARG A 168 -22.22 2.41 -37.43
N ARG A 169 -23.12 2.13 -38.38
CA ARG A 169 -22.75 1.93 -39.79
C ARG A 169 -22.05 3.16 -40.33
N ASP A 170 -22.64 4.33 -40.10
CA ASP A 170 -22.22 5.57 -40.74
C ASP A 170 -20.92 6.12 -40.11
N LEU A 171 -20.75 6.00 -38.78
CA LEU A 171 -19.47 6.27 -38.12
C LEU A 171 -18.34 5.37 -38.62
N ARG A 172 -18.62 4.08 -38.89
CA ARG A 172 -17.61 3.16 -39.46
C ARG A 172 -17.27 3.50 -40.91
N GLN A 173 -18.22 4.00 -41.70
CA GLN A 173 -17.94 4.48 -43.05
C GLN A 173 -17.06 5.73 -43.02
N VAL A 174 -17.28 6.66 -42.09
CA VAL A 174 -16.39 7.81 -41.88
C VAL A 174 -15.00 7.33 -41.47
N ALA A 175 -14.92 6.40 -40.52
CA ALA A 175 -13.67 5.83 -40.05
C ALA A 175 -12.86 5.17 -41.18
N LEU A 176 -13.51 4.37 -42.02
CA LEU A 176 -12.89 3.70 -43.15
C LEU A 176 -12.35 4.71 -44.18
N LYS A 177 -13.12 5.76 -44.50
CA LYS A 177 -12.72 6.76 -45.49
C LYS A 177 -11.50 7.57 -45.03
N ASN A 178 -11.43 7.89 -43.75
CA ASN A 178 -10.39 8.74 -43.17
C ASN A 178 -9.23 7.95 -42.54
N ASP A 179 -9.19 6.62 -42.71
CA ASP A 179 -8.27 5.70 -42.00
C ASP A 179 -8.21 5.95 -40.48
N ASN A 180 -9.34 6.31 -39.87
CA ASN A 180 -9.42 6.68 -38.47
C ASN A 180 -9.72 5.46 -37.58
N LYS A 181 -8.65 4.88 -37.02
CA LYS A 181 -8.72 3.69 -36.15
C LYS A 181 -9.43 3.94 -34.82
N THR A 182 -9.39 5.16 -34.29
CA THR A 182 -10.07 5.47 -33.01
C THR A 182 -11.57 5.59 -33.20
N LEU A 183 -12.00 6.15 -34.34
CA LEU A 183 -13.41 6.23 -34.73
C LEU A 183 -14.02 4.85 -34.98
N ASP A 184 -13.32 3.94 -35.67
CA ASP A 184 -13.82 2.56 -35.85
C ASP A 184 -13.91 1.82 -34.50
N LYS A 185 -12.98 2.08 -33.57
CA LYS A 185 -13.04 1.48 -32.22
C LYS A 185 -14.25 1.96 -31.42
N VAL A 186 -14.52 3.27 -31.36
CA VAL A 186 -15.69 3.79 -30.64
C VAL A 186 -16.99 3.36 -31.30
N ALA A 187 -17.05 3.32 -32.64
CA ALA A 187 -18.25 2.91 -33.37
C ALA A 187 -18.72 1.49 -33.00
N ARG A 188 -17.81 0.60 -32.59
CA ARG A 188 -18.14 -0.77 -32.12
C ARG A 188 -18.89 -0.80 -30.78
N TYR A 189 -18.91 0.31 -30.03
CA TYR A 189 -19.64 0.45 -28.77
C TYR A 189 -21.06 1.01 -28.94
N PHE A 190 -21.44 1.47 -30.14
CA PHE A 190 -22.82 1.82 -30.49
C PHE A 190 -23.66 0.56 -30.78
N GLN A 191 -23.68 -0.33 -29.80
CA GLN A 191 -24.48 -1.54 -29.73
C GLN A 191 -24.49 -2.02 -28.26
N PRO A 192 -25.58 -2.69 -27.82
CA PRO A 192 -25.62 -3.29 -26.50
C PRO A 192 -24.43 -4.23 -26.25
N PRO A 193 -24.00 -4.41 -24.99
CA PRO A 193 -22.97 -5.39 -24.66
C PRO A 193 -23.35 -6.76 -25.17
N GLN A 194 -22.60 -7.23 -26.17
CA GLN A 194 -22.64 -8.62 -26.57
C GLN A 194 -22.19 -9.42 -25.35
N GLN A 195 -23.10 -10.16 -24.71
CA GLN A 195 -22.71 -11.25 -23.82
C GLN A 195 -21.69 -12.07 -24.61
N ARG A 196 -20.49 -12.24 -24.04
CA ARG A 196 -19.39 -12.98 -24.68
C ARG A 196 -19.99 -14.25 -25.26
N ARG A 197 -19.95 -14.35 -26.59
CA ARG A 197 -20.17 -15.61 -27.30
C ARG A 197 -19.29 -16.65 -26.62
N ILE A 198 -19.92 -17.54 -25.86
CA ILE A 198 -19.42 -18.92 -25.80
C ILE A 198 -19.32 -19.33 -27.27
N ASP A 199 -18.20 -19.93 -27.64
CA ASP A 199 -17.80 -20.23 -29.01
C ASP A 199 -18.80 -21.22 -29.66
N LEU A 200 -19.96 -20.70 -30.06
CA LEU A 200 -21.04 -21.41 -30.74
C LEU A 200 -20.62 -21.86 -32.14
N ALA A 201 -19.41 -21.52 -32.59
CA ALA A 201 -18.82 -22.10 -33.80
C ALA A 201 -18.76 -23.63 -33.74
N ALA A 202 -18.67 -24.22 -32.55
CA ALA A 202 -18.73 -25.68 -32.36
C ALA A 202 -20.15 -26.28 -32.50
N LEU A 203 -21.21 -25.47 -32.31
CA LEU A 203 -22.63 -25.91 -32.38
C LEU A 203 -23.32 -25.56 -33.70
N ARG A 204 -22.63 -24.84 -34.61
CA ARG A 204 -23.17 -24.31 -35.87
C ARG A 204 -23.53 -25.33 -36.96
N LYS A 205 -23.33 -26.64 -36.76
CA LYS A 205 -23.47 -27.58 -37.87
C LYS A 205 -24.91 -28.00 -38.21
N ASN A 206 -25.93 -27.81 -37.37
CA ASN A 206 -27.24 -28.47 -37.61
C ASN A 206 -28.53 -27.69 -37.22
N SER A 207 -28.59 -26.34 -37.23
CA SER A 207 -29.88 -25.66 -36.95
C SER A 207 -30.38 -24.78 -38.09
N ILE A 208 -31.56 -25.11 -38.59
CA ILE A 208 -32.29 -24.53 -39.75
C ILE A 208 -32.82 -23.09 -39.48
N ILE A 209 -32.60 -22.52 -38.29
CA ILE A 209 -33.12 -21.20 -37.92
C ILE A 209 -31.96 -20.19 -37.92
N ASP A 210 -31.47 -19.87 -39.11
CA ASP A 210 -30.47 -18.84 -39.33
C ASP A 210 -31.16 -17.49 -39.55
N THR A 211 -30.66 -16.43 -38.89
CA THR A 211 -30.99 -14.98 -39.05
C THR A 211 -32.01 -14.28 -38.13
N THR A 212 -32.43 -14.86 -36.99
CA THR A 212 -33.32 -14.16 -36.04
C THR A 212 -32.61 -13.66 -34.78
N ASN A 213 -32.92 -12.42 -34.36
CA ASN A 213 -32.57 -11.87 -33.05
C ASN A 213 -33.37 -12.59 -31.97
N LYS A 214 -32.72 -13.02 -30.88
CA LYS A 214 -33.37 -13.74 -29.78
C LYS A 214 -33.53 -12.80 -28.58
N HIS A 215 -34.76 -12.66 -28.08
CA HIS A 215 -35.13 -11.84 -26.94
C HIS A 215 -35.68 -12.74 -25.83
N THR A 216 -35.23 -12.53 -24.59
CA THR A 216 -35.79 -13.20 -23.41
C THR A 216 -36.92 -12.34 -22.86
N PHE A 217 -38.14 -12.88 -22.79
CA PHE A 217 -39.30 -12.11 -22.33
C PHE A 217 -39.85 -12.56 -20.98
N ALA A 218 -39.52 -13.78 -20.55
CA ALA A 218 -39.81 -14.28 -19.22
C ALA A 218 -38.72 -15.28 -18.79
N GLU A 219 -38.33 -15.22 -17.52
CA GLU A 219 -37.36 -16.15 -16.91
C GLU A 219 -37.96 -16.69 -15.62
N VAL A 220 -37.96 -18.02 -15.49
CA VAL A 220 -38.29 -18.72 -14.25
C VAL A 220 -37.04 -19.46 -13.81
N ARG A 221 -36.53 -19.09 -12.64
CA ARG A 221 -35.40 -19.79 -12.01
C ARG A 221 -35.94 -20.94 -11.19
N MET A 222 -35.46 -22.15 -11.49
CA MET A 222 -35.70 -23.34 -10.69
C MET A 222 -34.36 -23.84 -10.14
N ASP A 223 -34.41 -24.66 -9.09
CA ASP A 223 -33.20 -25.13 -8.40
C ASP A 223 -32.24 -25.92 -9.30
N GLU A 224 -32.74 -26.54 -10.38
CA GLU A 224 -31.96 -27.41 -11.27
C GLU A 224 -31.76 -26.83 -12.69
N ALA A 225 -32.52 -25.78 -13.06
CA ALA A 225 -32.47 -25.19 -14.39
C ALA A 225 -33.08 -23.77 -14.42
N ASP A 226 -32.53 -22.91 -15.27
CA ASP A 226 -33.17 -21.66 -15.65
C ASP A 226 -34.02 -21.89 -16.90
N ILE A 227 -35.32 -21.63 -16.80
CA ILE A 227 -36.25 -21.73 -17.91
C ILE A 227 -36.53 -20.32 -18.43
N ALA A 228 -36.04 -20.03 -19.64
CA ALA A 228 -36.25 -18.77 -20.33
C ALA A 228 -37.23 -18.95 -21.49
N LEU A 229 -38.29 -18.16 -21.53
CA LEU A 229 -39.17 -18.08 -22.69
C LEU A 229 -38.55 -17.07 -23.66
N MET A 230 -38.18 -17.56 -24.85
CA MET A 230 -37.45 -16.82 -25.86
C MET A 230 -38.38 -16.45 -27.01
N GLN A 231 -38.30 -15.21 -27.47
CA GLN A 231 -38.96 -14.71 -28.66
C GLN A 231 -37.89 -14.42 -29.72
N THR A 232 -38.08 -14.94 -30.93
CA THR A 232 -37.23 -14.63 -32.08
C THR A 232 -37.88 -13.56 -32.93
N THR A 233 -37.11 -12.55 -33.32
CA THR A 233 -37.52 -11.52 -34.27
C THR A 233 -36.61 -11.54 -35.50
N ASN A 234 -37.11 -11.15 -36.66
CA ASN A 234 -36.28 -10.99 -37.86
C ASN A 234 -35.38 -9.75 -37.72
N GLN A 235 -34.55 -9.49 -38.73
CA GLN A 235 -33.67 -8.31 -38.74
C GLN A 235 -34.45 -6.98 -38.74
N ALA A 236 -35.74 -6.99 -39.06
CA ALA A 236 -36.65 -5.84 -39.02
C ALA A 236 -37.44 -5.71 -37.69
N GLY A 237 -37.29 -6.65 -36.75
CA GLY A 237 -37.95 -6.60 -35.44
C GLY A 237 -39.33 -7.28 -35.36
N GLU A 238 -39.80 -7.90 -36.45
CA GLU A 238 -41.07 -8.62 -36.45
C GLU A 238 -40.92 -10.01 -35.83
N GLU A 239 -41.90 -10.45 -35.04
CA GLU A 239 -41.88 -11.74 -34.36
C GLU A 239 -41.94 -12.91 -35.36
N VAL A 240 -40.91 -13.76 -35.35
CA VAL A 240 -40.79 -14.96 -36.20
C VAL A 240 -41.10 -16.23 -35.42
N GLY A 241 -41.09 -16.20 -34.08
CA GLY A 241 -41.49 -17.34 -33.27
C GLY A 241 -41.17 -17.21 -31.79
N ARG A 242 -41.69 -18.15 -30.99
CA ARG A 242 -41.40 -18.30 -29.56
C ARG A 242 -40.97 -19.73 -29.26
N PHE A 243 -39.98 -19.89 -28.39
CA PHE A 243 -39.56 -21.20 -27.91
C PHE A 243 -39.08 -21.09 -26.45
N THR A 244 -39.18 -22.19 -25.72
CA THR A 244 -38.67 -22.29 -24.35
C THR A 244 -37.23 -22.78 -24.38
N GLN A 245 -36.32 -22.01 -23.81
CA GLN A 245 -34.92 -22.37 -23.60
C GLN A 245 -34.73 -22.82 -22.16
N VAL A 246 -34.43 -24.10 -21.97
CA VAL A 246 -34.07 -24.64 -20.65
C VAL A 246 -32.55 -24.68 -20.55
N THR A 247 -32.00 -23.97 -19.59
CA THR A 247 -30.56 -23.96 -19.27
C THR A 247 -30.36 -24.73 -17.96
N PRO A 248 -29.94 -26.00 -18.01
CA PRO A 248 -29.68 -26.75 -16.78
C PRO A 248 -28.55 -26.10 -15.99
N HIS A 249 -28.67 -26.07 -14.67
CA HIS A 249 -27.60 -25.67 -13.75
C HIS A 249 -26.54 -26.77 -13.76
N LEU A 250 -25.73 -26.82 -14.81
CA LEU A 250 -24.63 -27.76 -14.90
C LEU A 250 -23.61 -27.42 -13.82
N GLU A 251 -23.16 -28.45 -13.10
CA GLU A 251 -22.01 -28.32 -12.22
C GLU A 251 -20.86 -27.63 -12.95
N ARG A 252 -20.44 -26.46 -12.42
CA ARG A 252 -19.34 -25.68 -13.01
C ARG A 252 -18.16 -26.61 -13.27
N THR A 253 -17.64 -26.60 -14.49
CA THR A 253 -16.42 -27.35 -14.84
C THR A 253 -15.27 -26.95 -13.90
N GLN A 254 -14.31 -27.85 -13.68
CA GLN A 254 -13.14 -27.56 -12.85
C GLN A 254 -12.42 -26.27 -13.29
N SER A 255 -12.39 -26.00 -14.61
CA SER A 255 -11.85 -24.76 -15.19
C SER A 255 -12.64 -23.51 -14.80
N GLN A 256 -13.98 -23.56 -14.84
CA GLN A 256 -14.85 -22.45 -14.42
C GLN A 256 -14.79 -22.21 -12.90
N ARG A 257 -14.73 -23.28 -12.09
CA ARG A 257 -14.52 -23.17 -10.63
C ARG A 257 -13.18 -22.52 -10.33
N LYS A 258 -12.11 -22.94 -11.02
CA LYS A 258 -10.77 -22.35 -10.90
C LYS A 258 -10.75 -20.86 -11.29
N GLN A 259 -11.42 -20.49 -12.37
CA GLN A 259 -11.51 -19.09 -12.80
C GLN A 259 -12.29 -18.23 -11.81
N SER A 260 -13.44 -18.71 -11.32
CA SER A 260 -14.23 -18.02 -10.29
C SER A 260 -13.43 -17.85 -9.00
N TYR A 261 -12.71 -18.89 -8.58
CA TYR A 261 -11.84 -18.83 -7.40
C TYR A 261 -10.68 -17.86 -7.59
N GLN A 262 -10.03 -17.84 -8.76
CA GLN A 262 -8.97 -16.87 -9.07
C GLN A 262 -9.48 -15.42 -9.06
N VAL A 263 -10.68 -15.17 -9.57
CA VAL A 263 -11.32 -13.85 -9.51
C VAL A 263 -11.61 -13.47 -8.05
N GLN A 264 -12.21 -14.34 -7.26
CA GLN A 264 -12.46 -14.12 -5.83
C GLN A 264 -11.16 -13.89 -5.05
N GLN A 265 -10.12 -14.71 -5.28
CA GLN A 265 -8.81 -14.55 -4.66
C GLN A 265 -8.16 -13.23 -5.06
N SER A 266 -8.27 -12.81 -6.32
CA SER A 266 -7.75 -11.52 -6.75
C SER A 266 -8.51 -10.36 -6.10
N ALA A 267 -9.82 -10.50 -5.88
CA ALA A 267 -10.63 -9.52 -5.19
C ALA A 267 -10.27 -9.43 -3.70
N ILE A 268 -10.14 -10.57 -3.01
CA ILE A 268 -9.71 -10.67 -1.61
C ILE A 268 -8.28 -10.13 -1.45
N SER A 269 -7.37 -10.52 -2.34
CA SER A 269 -5.99 -10.03 -2.38
C SER A 269 -5.95 -8.52 -2.56
N ASN A 270 -6.76 -7.99 -3.48
CA ASN A 270 -6.86 -6.55 -3.67
C ASN A 270 -7.48 -5.84 -2.47
N ALA A 271 -8.49 -6.42 -1.81
CA ALA A 271 -9.10 -5.88 -0.60
C ALA A 271 -8.08 -5.85 0.55
N LEU A 272 -7.46 -6.99 0.86
CA LEU A 272 -6.43 -7.08 1.90
C LEU A 272 -5.22 -6.20 1.59
N ARG A 273 -4.79 -6.14 0.33
CA ARG A 273 -3.73 -5.22 -0.11
C ARG A 273 -4.12 -3.78 0.13
N LYS A 274 -5.33 -3.33 -0.26
CA LYS A 274 -5.84 -1.99 0.07
C LYS A 274 -5.78 -1.72 1.57
N HIS A 275 -5.95 -2.78 2.37
CA HIS A 275 -5.87 -2.74 3.82
C HIS A 275 -4.47 -2.89 4.45
N GLU A 276 -3.40 -2.92 3.66
CA GLU A 276 -2.03 -3.26 4.10
C GLU A 276 -1.88 -4.65 4.75
N LEU A 277 -2.96 -5.44 4.80
CA LEU A 277 -2.98 -6.77 5.39
C LEU A 277 -2.33 -7.78 4.44
N ALA A 278 -1.58 -8.71 5.01
CA ALA A 278 -1.14 -9.89 4.30
C ALA A 278 -2.34 -10.82 4.03
N LEU A 279 -2.33 -11.51 2.90
CA LEU A 279 -3.26 -12.61 2.66
C LEU A 279 -3.03 -13.70 3.72
N PRO A 280 -4.09 -14.19 4.40
CA PRO A 280 -3.96 -15.34 5.32
C PRO A 280 -3.55 -16.61 4.58
N PHE A 281 -3.72 -16.66 3.25
CA PHE A 281 -3.28 -17.75 2.37
C PHE A 281 -2.86 -17.21 1.00
N SER A 282 -1.74 -17.71 0.46
CA SER A 282 -1.28 -17.34 -0.88
C SER A 282 -0.68 -18.55 -1.58
N PHE A 283 -0.87 -18.72 -2.90
CA PHE A 283 -0.13 -19.76 -3.63
C PHE A 283 1.39 -19.48 -3.70
N SER A 284 1.82 -18.27 -3.34
CA SER A 284 3.23 -17.92 -3.22
C SER A 284 3.89 -18.42 -1.95
N SER A 285 3.14 -18.97 -0.99
CA SER A 285 3.64 -19.47 0.28
C SER A 285 2.73 -20.55 0.87
N ALA A 286 3.29 -21.69 1.27
CA ALA A 286 2.52 -22.77 1.84
C ALA A 286 1.97 -22.36 3.21
N THR A 287 0.72 -22.73 3.48
CA THR A 287 0.17 -22.63 4.82
C THR A 287 0.90 -23.59 5.77
N VAL A 288 0.80 -23.31 7.06
CA VAL A 288 1.37 -24.14 8.13
C VAL A 288 0.93 -25.60 8.02
N GLY A 289 -0.36 -25.85 7.73
CA GLY A 289 -0.89 -27.21 7.53
C GLY A 289 -0.39 -27.90 6.26
N GLU A 290 -0.22 -27.16 5.16
CA GLU A 290 0.37 -27.70 3.93
C GLU A 290 1.85 -28.03 4.10
N LEU A 291 2.59 -27.18 4.83
CA LEU A 291 3.97 -27.44 5.19
C LEU A 291 4.08 -28.67 6.10
N ARG A 292 3.23 -28.77 7.13
CA ARG A 292 3.16 -29.95 8.01
C ARG A 292 2.95 -31.23 7.22
N THR A 293 1.98 -31.25 6.30
CA THR A 293 1.71 -32.41 5.44
C THR A 293 2.95 -32.82 4.64
N ALA A 294 3.70 -31.84 4.09
CA ALA A 294 4.93 -32.13 3.37
C ALA A 294 6.03 -32.67 4.29
N LEU A 295 6.18 -32.12 5.50
CA LEU A 295 7.19 -32.54 6.46
C LEU A 295 6.91 -33.93 7.05
N GLU A 296 5.65 -34.26 7.36
CA GLU A 296 5.22 -35.60 7.81
C GLU A 296 5.57 -36.67 6.75
N TYR A 297 5.40 -36.34 5.47
CA TYR A 297 5.81 -37.22 4.37
C TYR A 297 7.34 -37.36 4.26
N ILE A 298 8.09 -36.29 4.54
CA ILE A 298 9.56 -36.31 4.49
C ILE A 298 10.12 -37.17 5.64
N SER A 299 9.66 -36.94 6.86
CA SER A 299 10.09 -37.67 8.05
C SER A 299 9.10 -37.47 9.20
N GLN A 300 8.38 -38.53 9.56
CA GLN A 300 7.45 -38.51 10.70
C GLN A 300 8.21 -38.32 12.03
N SER A 301 9.39 -38.94 12.16
CA SER A 301 10.25 -38.81 13.33
C SER A 301 10.67 -37.36 13.58
N PHE A 302 10.96 -36.60 12.53
CA PHE A 302 11.25 -35.17 12.64
C PHE A 302 10.08 -34.38 13.23
N ILE A 303 8.84 -34.63 12.80
CA ILE A 303 7.64 -33.96 13.33
C ILE A 303 7.38 -34.38 14.79
N CYS A 304 7.63 -35.64 15.13
CA CYS A 304 7.40 -36.17 16.46
C CYS A 304 8.49 -35.78 17.47
N GLY A 305 9.58 -35.16 17.03
CA GLY A 305 10.72 -34.79 17.88
C GLY A 305 11.71 -35.94 18.13
N GLU A 306 11.53 -37.07 17.45
CA GLU A 306 12.39 -38.26 17.53
C GLU A 306 13.61 -38.09 16.60
N LEU A 307 14.42 -37.06 16.87
CA LEU A 307 15.52 -36.64 15.99
C LEU A 307 16.62 -37.70 15.84
N GLU A 308 16.75 -38.62 16.80
CA GLU A 308 17.70 -39.74 16.74
C GLU A 308 17.36 -40.73 15.60
N ASP A 309 16.09 -40.83 15.21
CA ASP A 309 15.60 -41.72 14.16
C ASP A 309 15.67 -41.09 12.76
N VAL A 310 15.98 -39.80 12.67
CA VAL A 310 16.12 -39.09 11.39
C VAL A 310 17.45 -39.47 10.73
N ASN A 311 17.38 -40.19 9.62
CA ASN A 311 18.58 -40.61 8.89
C ASN A 311 19.31 -39.44 8.21
N LEU A 312 20.58 -39.66 7.84
CA LEU A 312 21.44 -38.62 7.26
C LEU A 312 20.87 -37.96 6.00
N ARG A 313 20.19 -38.74 5.15
CA ARG A 313 19.64 -38.25 3.87
C ARG A 313 18.47 -37.31 4.14
N GLU A 314 17.55 -37.71 5.01
CA GLU A 314 16.43 -36.87 5.47
C GLU A 314 16.93 -35.62 6.18
N ALA A 315 17.86 -35.77 7.12
CA ALA A 315 18.46 -34.64 7.84
C ALA A 315 19.11 -33.63 6.88
N SER A 316 19.79 -34.11 5.83
CA SER A 316 20.36 -33.22 4.80
C SER A 316 19.30 -32.44 4.01
N ILE A 317 18.19 -33.09 3.67
CA ILE A 317 17.07 -32.48 2.93
C ILE A 317 16.35 -31.47 3.82
N LEU A 318 16.04 -31.85 5.07
CA LEU A 318 15.36 -31.03 6.06
C LEU A 318 16.21 -29.82 6.45
N LEU A 319 17.51 -30.01 6.72
CA LEU A 319 18.42 -28.90 7.01
C LEU A 319 18.44 -27.88 5.88
N ARG A 320 18.55 -28.35 4.62
CA ARG A 320 18.51 -27.46 3.45
C ARG A 320 17.17 -26.73 3.35
N LEU A 321 16.04 -27.43 3.52
CA LEU A 321 14.70 -26.82 3.44
C LEU A 321 14.49 -25.78 4.56
N MET A 322 14.79 -26.13 5.80
CA MET A 322 14.60 -25.27 6.97
C MET A 322 15.52 -24.04 6.92
N LEU A 323 16.78 -24.18 6.47
CA LEU A 323 17.67 -23.02 6.27
C LEU A 323 17.18 -22.11 5.13
N LYS A 324 16.67 -22.68 4.04
CA LYS A 324 16.05 -21.90 2.95
C LYS A 324 14.77 -21.21 3.46
N MET A 325 14.03 -21.81 4.39
CA MET A 325 12.87 -21.17 5.04
C MET A 325 13.25 -20.02 5.98
N LEU A 326 14.30 -20.19 6.79
CA LEU A 326 14.78 -19.16 7.70
C LEU A 326 15.37 -17.95 6.97
N THR A 327 16.10 -18.18 5.87
CA THR A 327 16.93 -17.12 5.23
C THR A 327 16.49 -16.70 3.83
N LEU A 328 15.61 -17.47 3.17
CA LEU A 328 15.27 -17.33 1.74
C LEU A 328 16.46 -17.20 0.78
N SER A 329 17.62 -17.69 1.20
CA SER A 329 18.90 -17.54 0.51
C SER A 329 19.34 -18.82 -0.16
N ASP A 330 20.37 -18.74 -1.01
CA ASP A 330 21.00 -19.93 -1.53
C ASP A 330 21.95 -20.56 -0.51
N VAL A 331 21.39 -21.41 0.37
CA VAL A 331 22.11 -22.06 1.48
C VAL A 331 23.25 -22.95 1.02
N ASP A 332 23.24 -23.38 -0.23
CA ASP A 332 24.31 -24.21 -0.80
C ASP A 332 25.62 -23.45 -0.94
N THR A 333 25.64 -22.13 -0.72
CA THR A 333 26.84 -21.28 -0.74
C THR A 333 27.34 -20.90 0.66
N PHE A 334 26.67 -21.37 1.71
CA PHE A 334 27.03 -21.00 3.09
C PHE A 334 28.31 -21.71 3.49
N TYR A 335 29.23 -20.99 4.13
CA TYR A 335 30.48 -21.58 4.62
C TYR A 335 30.30 -22.11 6.04
N LEU A 336 30.90 -23.27 6.31
CA LEU A 336 30.94 -23.87 7.64
C LEU A 336 32.21 -23.45 8.37
N GLN A 337 32.09 -22.94 9.59
CA GLN A 337 33.25 -22.54 10.40
C GLN A 337 33.25 -23.30 11.72
N ASN A 338 34.26 -24.15 11.93
CA ASN A 338 34.44 -24.89 13.16
C ASN A 338 35.25 -24.07 14.16
N VAL A 339 34.68 -23.73 15.31
CA VAL A 339 35.36 -22.95 16.35
C VAL A 339 36.60 -23.67 16.90
N SER A 340 36.61 -25.00 16.89
CA SER A 340 37.72 -25.81 17.37
C SER A 340 38.90 -25.92 16.40
N ALA A 341 38.80 -25.37 15.17
CA ALA A 341 39.84 -25.49 14.13
C ALA A 341 41.00 -24.48 14.25
N GLY A 342 41.00 -23.58 15.25
CA GLY A 342 42.07 -22.61 15.49
C GLY A 342 41.94 -21.30 14.68
N SER A 343 42.73 -20.29 15.06
CA SER A 343 42.61 -18.87 14.64
C SER A 343 42.97 -18.55 13.19
N SER A 344 43.54 -19.49 12.43
CA SER A 344 43.84 -19.35 10.99
C SER A 344 42.59 -19.39 10.08
N SER A 345 41.41 -19.68 10.64
CA SER A 345 40.13 -19.89 9.94
C SER A 345 39.19 -18.68 9.89
N LYS A 346 39.62 -17.48 10.35
CA LYS A 346 38.76 -16.27 10.33
C LYS A 346 38.55 -15.64 8.93
N LYS A 347 39.15 -16.20 7.87
CA LYS A 347 39.14 -15.62 6.50
C LYS A 347 37.75 -15.21 6.00
N HIS A 348 36.73 -16.02 6.29
CA HIS A 348 35.38 -15.83 5.72
C HIS A 348 34.39 -15.13 6.65
N ALA A 349 34.61 -15.13 7.97
CA ALA A 349 33.71 -14.48 8.92
C ALA A 349 33.86 -12.95 8.94
N ASP A 350 35.04 -12.43 8.56
CA ASP A 350 35.33 -10.99 8.51
C ASP A 350 35.05 -10.37 7.13
N THR A 351 34.72 -11.18 6.12
CA THR A 351 34.37 -10.69 4.77
C THR A 351 32.90 -10.27 4.71
N ARG A 352 32.66 -9.02 4.29
CA ARG A 352 31.34 -8.32 4.33
C ARG A 352 30.21 -8.99 3.55
N GLU A 353 30.48 -10.01 2.76
CA GLU A 353 29.53 -10.57 1.79
C GLU A 353 29.17 -12.04 2.04
N MET A 354 29.88 -12.74 2.94
CA MET A 354 29.74 -14.19 3.09
C MET A 354 28.81 -14.57 4.24
N LYS A 355 27.96 -15.57 3.99
CA LYS A 355 27.06 -16.18 4.98
C LYS A 355 27.75 -17.38 5.60
N VAL A 356 27.87 -17.38 6.92
CA VAL A 356 28.67 -18.39 7.64
C VAL A 356 27.82 -19.08 8.69
N LEU A 357 27.85 -20.41 8.71
CA LEU A 357 27.36 -21.24 9.80
C LEU A 357 28.55 -21.60 10.70
N ARG A 358 28.71 -20.83 11.78
CA ARG A 358 29.76 -21.07 12.77
C ARG A 358 29.23 -22.05 13.82
N TYR A 359 30.00 -23.08 14.13
CA TYR A 359 29.56 -24.14 15.03
C TYR A 359 30.66 -24.68 15.95
N ASP A 360 30.24 -25.24 17.08
CA ASP A 360 31.07 -25.92 18.07
C ASP A 360 30.46 -27.30 18.39
N LEU A 361 31.25 -28.35 18.18
CA LEU A 361 30.84 -29.74 18.39
C LEU A 361 31.15 -30.16 19.82
N ASP A 362 30.12 -30.39 20.63
CA ASP A 362 30.28 -31.01 21.94
C ASP A 362 30.27 -32.53 21.79
N GLY A 363 31.47 -33.11 21.79
CA GLY A 363 31.68 -34.55 21.69
C GLY A 363 31.05 -35.32 22.86
N ALA A 364 31.07 -34.74 24.07
CA ALA A 364 30.61 -35.40 25.29
C ALA A 364 29.07 -35.46 25.38
N ARG A 365 28.40 -34.37 25.01
CA ARG A 365 26.92 -34.27 25.07
C ARG A 365 26.21 -34.68 23.80
N LYS A 366 26.96 -35.18 22.82
CA LYS A 366 26.48 -35.44 21.47
C LYS A 366 25.73 -34.26 20.81
N HIS A 367 26.15 -33.01 21.10
CA HIS A 367 25.43 -31.80 20.71
C HIS A 367 26.24 -30.90 19.74
N VAL A 368 25.56 -29.95 19.06
CA VAL A 368 26.16 -28.86 18.28
C VAL A 368 25.59 -27.52 18.73
N PHE A 369 26.46 -26.62 19.16
CA PHE A 369 26.11 -25.22 19.27
C PHE A 369 26.41 -24.53 17.94
N ALA A 370 25.46 -23.77 17.38
CA ALA A 370 25.65 -23.12 16.09
C ALA A 370 25.02 -21.73 16.04
N GLN A 371 25.62 -20.87 15.23
CA GLN A 371 25.12 -19.54 14.92
C GLN A 371 25.27 -19.25 13.43
N LEU A 372 24.32 -18.48 12.92
CA LEU A 372 24.30 -17.93 11.58
C LEU A 372 24.87 -16.52 11.61
N ILE A 373 25.92 -16.29 10.82
CA ILE A 373 26.52 -14.97 10.62
C ILE A 373 26.09 -14.48 9.23
N LEU A 374 25.43 -13.33 9.19
CA LEU A 374 24.90 -12.70 7.98
C LEU A 374 25.46 -11.28 7.81
N PRO A 375 25.56 -10.77 6.57
CA PRO A 375 25.78 -9.35 6.36
C PRO A 375 24.65 -8.52 7.01
N ALA A 376 25.00 -7.59 7.89
CA ALA A 376 24.05 -6.69 8.54
C ALA A 376 23.86 -5.37 7.80
N LYS A 377 24.81 -4.99 6.93
CA LYS A 377 24.70 -3.75 6.17
C LYS A 377 23.66 -3.89 5.04
N LEU A 378 22.40 -3.58 5.36
CA LEU A 378 21.30 -3.61 4.38
C LEU A 378 21.30 -2.37 3.48
N ILE A 379 21.85 -1.25 3.93
CA ILE A 379 21.86 0.01 3.19
C ILE A 379 23.27 0.58 3.15
N ASP A 380 23.69 1.03 1.97
CA ASP A 380 24.95 1.74 1.81
C ASP A 380 24.78 3.23 2.11
N THR A 381 24.72 3.56 3.41
CA THR A 381 24.79 4.94 3.90
C THR A 381 26.09 5.17 4.63
N SER A 382 26.83 6.20 4.25
CA SER A 382 27.91 6.74 5.08
C SER A 382 27.31 7.51 6.25
N PRO A 383 27.85 7.38 7.47
CA PRO A 383 27.57 8.34 8.52
C PRO A 383 28.05 9.73 8.07
N PRO A 384 27.52 10.83 8.63
CA PRO A 384 28.22 12.11 8.64
C PRO A 384 29.65 11.90 9.16
N ALA A 385 30.63 12.64 8.67
CA ALA A 385 32.04 12.40 8.99
C ALA A 385 32.30 12.49 10.50
N ASP A 386 32.92 11.45 11.08
CA ASP A 386 33.40 11.35 12.48
C ASP A 386 32.47 11.95 13.55
N ASP A 387 31.20 11.53 13.56
CA ASP A 387 30.20 12.15 14.43
C ASP A 387 29.82 11.26 15.63
N TYR A 388 30.25 11.69 16.82
CA TYR A 388 29.98 11.06 18.10
C TYR A 388 28.50 11.09 18.49
N LEU A 389 27.65 11.87 17.81
CA LEU A 389 26.22 12.02 18.08
C LEU A 389 25.38 10.86 17.51
N TYR A 390 25.92 10.09 16.57
CA TYR A 390 25.20 9.01 15.89
C TYR A 390 25.59 7.62 16.39
N GLU A 391 24.65 6.69 16.23
CA GLU A 391 24.82 5.28 16.57
C GLU A 391 25.76 4.56 15.61
N GLU A 392 26.59 3.69 16.17
CA GLU A 392 27.37 2.75 15.38
C GLU A 392 26.49 1.57 14.93
N SER A 393 26.85 0.95 13.81
CA SER A 393 26.24 -0.30 13.37
C SER A 393 27.32 -1.30 12.98
N CYS A 394 27.15 -2.53 13.46
CA CYS A 394 28.02 -3.63 13.09
C CYS A 394 27.84 -4.05 11.63
N LYS A 395 28.90 -4.67 11.09
CA LYS A 395 28.95 -5.13 9.70
C LYS A 395 28.24 -6.46 9.51
N ASN A 396 28.24 -7.29 10.55
CA ASN A 396 27.70 -8.64 10.53
C ASN A 396 26.67 -8.79 11.65
N LEU A 397 25.58 -9.49 11.33
CA LEU A 397 24.55 -9.92 12.24
C LEU A 397 24.88 -11.35 12.68
N LYS A 398 24.82 -11.63 13.98
CA LYS A 398 25.01 -12.96 14.54
C LYS A 398 23.69 -13.41 15.17
N VAL A 399 23.11 -14.48 14.65
CA VAL A 399 21.85 -15.07 15.15
C VAL A 399 22.11 -16.51 15.54
N LYS A 400 21.76 -16.92 16.75
CA LYS A 400 21.77 -18.32 17.16
C LYS A 400 20.93 -19.14 16.18
N LEU A 401 21.41 -20.31 15.80
CA LEU A 401 20.66 -21.19 14.92
C LEU A 401 19.48 -21.79 15.72
N PRO A 402 18.21 -21.51 15.36
CA PRO A 402 17.07 -21.92 16.17
C PRO A 402 16.76 -23.41 16.03
N ASN A 403 15.97 -23.96 16.94
CA ASN A 403 15.52 -25.35 16.81
C ASN A 403 14.51 -25.52 15.67
N PRO A 404 14.49 -26.66 14.97
CA PRO A 404 15.36 -27.84 15.11
C PRO A 404 16.62 -27.80 14.22
N LEU A 405 17.02 -26.63 13.69
CA LEU A 405 18.15 -26.53 12.74
C LEU A 405 19.49 -26.96 13.35
N GLY A 406 19.73 -26.64 14.62
CA GLY A 406 20.93 -27.07 15.36
C GLY A 406 21.08 -28.59 15.39
N SER A 407 20.01 -29.29 15.74
CA SER A 407 19.97 -30.76 15.82
C SER A 407 20.10 -31.41 14.44
N LEU A 408 19.46 -30.87 13.40
CA LEU A 408 19.65 -31.33 12.02
C LEU A 408 21.11 -31.16 11.55
N LEU A 409 21.73 -30.01 11.89
CA LEU A 409 23.13 -29.75 11.60
C LEU A 409 24.04 -30.74 12.33
N ASN A 410 23.73 -31.08 13.58
CA ASN A 410 24.45 -32.06 14.38
C ASN A 410 24.49 -33.44 13.69
N ILE A 411 23.34 -33.93 13.22
CA ILE A 411 23.22 -35.22 12.49
C ILE A 411 24.08 -35.19 11.22
N VAL A 412 23.98 -34.12 10.43
CA VAL A 412 24.75 -33.97 9.18
C VAL A 412 26.25 -33.94 9.45
N LEU A 413 26.70 -33.15 10.43
CA LEU A 413 28.12 -32.97 10.72
C LEU A 413 28.75 -34.24 11.28
N ARG A 414 28.10 -34.98 12.18
CA ARG A 414 28.67 -36.18 12.82
C ARG A 414 28.89 -37.36 11.88
N ASN A 415 28.10 -37.45 10.81
CA ASN A 415 28.20 -38.53 9.84
C ASN A 415 29.32 -38.33 8.78
N LYS A 416 30.01 -37.17 8.79
CA LYS A 416 31.25 -36.97 8.02
C LYS A 416 32.46 -37.26 8.91
N SER A 417 33.46 -37.98 8.40
CA SER A 417 34.55 -38.53 9.22
C SER A 417 35.62 -37.51 9.61
N ASN A 418 35.91 -36.49 8.78
CA ASN A 418 37.08 -35.63 8.96
C ASN A 418 36.71 -34.17 9.31
N SER A 419 37.24 -33.62 10.40
CA SER A 419 36.93 -32.26 10.87
C SER A 419 37.59 -31.16 10.04
N THR A 420 38.74 -31.43 9.43
CA THR A 420 39.46 -30.48 8.55
C THR A 420 38.78 -30.32 7.19
N GLU A 421 38.07 -31.35 6.71
CA GLU A 421 37.26 -31.28 5.49
C GLU A 421 35.96 -30.49 5.67
N ARG A 422 35.51 -30.31 6.91
CA ARG A 422 34.26 -29.60 7.24
C ARG A 422 34.48 -28.10 7.42
N ASN A 423 35.64 -27.68 7.92
CA ASN A 423 35.95 -26.27 8.17
C ASN A 423 36.26 -25.51 6.87
N ASP A 424 35.73 -24.30 6.74
CA ASP A 424 35.76 -23.46 5.54
C ASP A 424 35.20 -24.12 4.28
N ALA A 425 34.50 -25.25 4.45
CA ALA A 425 33.78 -25.92 3.37
C ALA A 425 32.43 -25.24 3.16
N VAL A 426 32.02 -25.21 1.90
CA VAL A 426 30.67 -24.80 1.53
C VAL A 426 29.68 -25.91 1.92
N LEU A 427 28.50 -25.54 2.43
CA LEU A 427 27.49 -26.45 2.97
C LEU A 427 27.13 -27.57 1.98
N SER A 428 27.07 -27.27 0.68
CA SER A 428 26.81 -28.27 -0.38
C SER A 428 27.78 -29.46 -0.36
N ASN A 429 29.02 -29.26 0.09
CA ASN A 429 30.05 -30.31 0.12
C ASN A 429 29.87 -31.25 1.33
N VAL A 430 29.11 -30.81 2.32
CA VAL A 430 28.86 -31.57 3.56
C VAL A 430 27.52 -32.29 3.51
N LEU A 431 26.52 -31.72 2.83
CA LEU A 431 25.22 -32.35 2.63
C LEU A 431 25.33 -33.65 1.83
N SER A 432 24.58 -34.69 2.24
CA SER A 432 24.55 -35.98 1.53
C SER A 432 23.75 -35.95 0.21
N VAL A 433 22.98 -34.88 -0.01
CA VAL A 433 22.12 -34.68 -1.18
C VAL A 433 22.49 -33.36 -1.84
N ASP A 434 22.77 -33.37 -3.14
CA ASP A 434 23.01 -32.17 -3.94
C ASP A 434 21.72 -31.40 -4.24
N GLU A 435 21.83 -30.15 -4.73
CA GLU A 435 20.66 -29.30 -5.00
C GLU A 435 19.71 -29.93 -6.05
N LYS A 436 20.26 -30.67 -7.04
CA LYS A 436 19.44 -31.38 -8.04
C LYS A 436 18.66 -32.55 -7.42
N GLY A 437 19.28 -33.31 -6.52
CA GLY A 437 18.64 -34.36 -5.72
C GLY A 437 17.55 -33.80 -4.82
N TYR A 438 17.84 -32.71 -4.11
CA TYR A 438 16.86 -32.00 -3.27
C TYR A 438 15.64 -31.53 -4.07
N ARG A 439 15.84 -30.86 -5.21
CA ARG A 439 14.74 -30.40 -6.07
C ARG A 439 13.87 -31.55 -6.56
N ARG A 440 14.48 -32.65 -6.99
CA ARG A 440 13.74 -33.86 -7.43
C ARG A 440 12.93 -34.44 -6.28
N PHE A 441 13.54 -34.54 -5.10
CA PHE A 441 12.89 -35.08 -3.91
C PHE A 441 11.70 -34.23 -3.47
N ILE A 442 11.87 -32.92 -3.29
CA ILE A 442 10.75 -32.04 -2.90
C ILE A 442 9.63 -32.05 -3.94
N ASN A 443 9.96 -32.08 -5.23
CA ASN A 443 8.93 -32.22 -6.27
C ASN A 443 8.17 -33.56 -6.21
N HIS A 444 8.85 -34.64 -5.82
CA HIS A 444 8.21 -35.92 -5.57
C HIS A 444 7.29 -35.84 -4.35
N VAL A 445 7.75 -35.29 -3.23
CA VAL A 445 6.92 -35.04 -2.03
C VAL A 445 5.65 -34.26 -2.38
N LEU A 446 5.79 -33.17 -3.14
CA LEU A 446 4.65 -32.35 -3.58
C LEU A 446 3.66 -33.11 -4.48
N ASN A 447 4.13 -34.07 -5.28
CA ASN A 447 3.26 -34.92 -6.09
C ASN A 447 2.49 -35.92 -5.22
N GLU A 448 3.20 -36.66 -4.36
CA GLU A 448 2.64 -37.76 -3.56
C GLU A 448 1.66 -37.27 -2.50
N THR A 449 1.94 -36.13 -1.86
CA THR A 449 1.03 -35.48 -0.91
C THR A 449 -0.16 -34.79 -1.58
N GLY A 450 -0.21 -34.73 -2.92
CA GLY A 450 -1.24 -34.01 -3.66
C GLY A 450 -1.16 -32.47 -3.59
N LEU A 451 -0.19 -31.91 -2.86
CA LEU A 451 0.01 -30.46 -2.72
C LEU A 451 0.26 -29.76 -4.05
N LYS A 452 0.93 -30.43 -4.99
CA LYS A 452 1.14 -29.88 -6.34
C LYS A 452 -0.15 -29.68 -7.12
N LYS A 453 -1.16 -30.54 -6.92
CA LYS A 453 -2.50 -30.38 -7.51
C LYS A 453 -3.22 -29.16 -6.95
N ARG A 454 -2.89 -28.77 -5.71
CA ARG A 454 -3.35 -27.54 -5.06
C ARG A 454 -2.55 -26.30 -5.48
N GLY A 455 -1.56 -26.44 -6.37
CA GLY A 455 -0.75 -25.31 -6.86
C GLY A 455 0.42 -24.93 -5.96
N ILE A 456 0.71 -25.71 -4.91
CA ILE A 456 1.86 -25.49 -4.03
C ILE A 456 3.15 -25.85 -4.77
N THR A 457 4.11 -24.94 -4.72
CA THR A 457 5.43 -25.10 -5.35
C THR A 457 6.50 -25.28 -4.28
N ARG A 458 7.69 -25.76 -4.68
CA ARG A 458 8.86 -25.80 -3.78
C ARG A 458 9.10 -24.43 -3.12
N ARG A 459 9.04 -23.35 -3.91
CA ARG A 459 9.28 -22.00 -3.40
C ARG A 459 8.23 -21.59 -2.38
N ALA A 460 7.00 -22.09 -2.48
CA ALA A 460 5.95 -21.82 -1.51
C ALA A 460 6.28 -22.46 -0.14
N LEU A 461 6.85 -23.66 -0.10
CA LEU A 461 7.36 -24.24 1.15
C LEU A 461 8.49 -23.37 1.72
N GLU A 462 9.46 -23.00 0.88
CA GLU A 462 10.60 -22.15 1.29
C GLU A 462 10.18 -20.77 1.82
N THR A 463 9.02 -20.22 1.45
CA THR A 463 8.56 -18.89 1.91
C THR A 463 7.61 -18.94 3.10
N ALA A 464 7.26 -20.13 3.61
CA ALA A 464 6.25 -20.32 4.66
C ALA A 464 6.53 -19.47 5.91
N PHE A 465 7.75 -19.55 6.46
CA PHE A 465 8.14 -18.78 7.65
C PHE A 465 7.96 -17.26 7.44
N PHE A 466 8.48 -16.71 6.34
CA PHE A 466 8.38 -15.28 6.07
C PHE A 466 6.96 -14.78 5.87
N GLN A 467 6.07 -15.63 5.35
CA GLN A 467 4.66 -15.28 5.24
C GLN A 467 3.96 -15.34 6.61
N PHE A 468 4.31 -16.33 7.44
CA PHE A 468 3.79 -16.49 8.80
C PHE A 468 4.20 -15.32 9.70
N ALA A 469 5.50 -15.01 9.76
CA ALA A 469 6.06 -13.98 10.64
C ALA A 469 5.81 -12.54 10.15
N ARG A 470 5.24 -12.35 8.95
CA ARG A 470 5.16 -11.05 8.27
C ARG A 470 4.46 -9.96 9.09
N GLU A 471 3.43 -10.31 9.85
CA GLU A 471 2.68 -9.35 10.65
C GLU A 471 3.24 -9.23 12.07
N GLN A 472 3.86 -10.29 12.59
CA GLN A 472 4.30 -10.43 13.98
C GLN A 472 5.75 -9.97 14.22
N ALA A 473 6.56 -9.85 13.18
CA ALA A 473 7.95 -9.41 13.27
C ALA A 473 8.21 -8.20 12.35
N PRO A 474 9.07 -7.25 12.76
CA PRO A 474 9.43 -6.13 11.92
C PRO A 474 10.01 -6.57 10.57
N GLU A 475 9.55 -5.98 9.48
CA GLU A 475 9.96 -6.29 8.12
C GLU A 475 11.48 -6.12 7.97
N THR A 476 12.06 -5.10 8.60
CA THR A 476 13.52 -4.91 8.63
C THR A 476 14.24 -6.08 9.32
N PHE A 477 13.68 -6.65 10.39
CA PHE A 477 14.30 -7.78 11.11
C PHE A 477 14.34 -9.02 10.23
N LEU A 478 13.20 -9.35 9.64
CA LEU A 478 13.08 -10.44 8.67
C LEU A 478 14.03 -10.24 7.47
N ASN A 479 14.22 -9.01 7.01
CA ASN A 479 15.07 -8.77 5.86
C ASN A 479 16.57 -8.79 6.16
N PHE A 480 17.02 -8.69 7.41
CA PHE A 480 18.39 -9.07 7.76
C PHE A 480 18.64 -10.55 7.44
N LEU A 481 17.69 -11.45 7.74
CA LEU A 481 17.81 -12.88 7.40
C LEU A 481 17.94 -13.13 5.89
N LYS A 482 17.33 -12.27 5.05
CA LYS A 482 17.42 -12.33 3.59
C LYS A 482 18.63 -11.59 3.02
N SER A 483 19.25 -10.71 3.81
CA SER A 483 20.21 -9.70 3.34
C SER A 483 19.60 -8.80 2.25
N GLN A 484 18.37 -8.31 2.46
CA GLN A 484 17.64 -7.43 1.54
C GLN A 484 17.30 -6.10 2.20
N SER A 485 17.36 -5.00 1.45
CA SER A 485 17.05 -3.68 1.99
C SER A 485 15.56 -3.38 1.91
N THR A 486 15.08 -2.54 2.83
CA THR A 486 13.74 -1.96 2.77
C THR A 486 13.78 -0.48 3.10
N VAL A 487 12.68 0.23 2.81
CA VAL A 487 12.53 1.64 3.21
C VAL A 487 12.64 1.78 4.73
N GLN A 488 12.12 0.83 5.49
CA GLN A 488 12.20 0.82 6.96
C GLN A 488 13.62 0.66 7.49
N SER A 489 14.48 -0.06 6.75
CA SER A 489 15.90 -0.27 7.09
C SER A 489 16.69 1.06 7.19
N HIS A 490 16.17 2.17 6.66
CA HIS A 490 16.79 3.49 6.82
C HIS A 490 16.62 4.08 8.21
N TYR A 491 15.64 3.65 8.99
CA TYR A 491 15.21 4.34 10.22
C TYR A 491 15.47 3.55 11.50
N ILE A 492 15.67 2.24 11.38
CA ILE A 492 15.74 1.33 12.52
C ILE A 492 17.21 1.06 12.85
N ASN A 493 17.55 1.19 14.12
CA ASN A 493 18.81 0.73 14.67
C ASN A 493 18.52 0.09 16.03
N VAL A 494 18.80 -1.20 16.14
CA VAL A 494 18.41 -2.05 17.28
C VAL A 494 19.60 -2.87 17.74
N THR A 495 19.57 -3.30 19.00
CA THR A 495 20.61 -4.20 19.51
C THR A 495 20.47 -5.59 18.90
N ASN A 496 21.59 -6.31 18.80
CA ASN A 496 21.60 -7.69 18.32
C ASN A 496 20.68 -8.58 19.17
N LYS A 497 20.66 -8.33 20.48
CA LYS A 497 19.81 -9.05 21.43
C LYS A 497 18.32 -8.88 21.14
N GLU A 498 17.83 -7.66 20.93
CA GLU A 498 16.42 -7.40 20.62
C GLU A 498 16.00 -8.05 19.30
N LEU A 499 16.85 -7.89 18.28
CA LEU A 499 16.64 -8.47 16.96
C LEU A 499 16.59 -9.99 17.04
N GLU A 500 17.57 -10.62 17.68
CA GLU A 500 17.65 -12.07 17.83
C GLU A 500 16.46 -12.60 18.62
N THR A 501 16.13 -12.00 19.77
CA THR A 501 14.98 -12.41 20.60
C THR A 501 13.68 -12.40 19.80
N THR A 502 13.46 -11.34 19.01
CA THR A 502 12.25 -11.20 18.17
C THR A 502 12.21 -12.26 17.07
N LEU A 503 13.34 -12.49 16.38
CA LEU A 503 13.42 -13.47 15.30
C LEU A 503 13.27 -14.91 15.80
N LEU A 504 13.89 -15.24 16.94
CA LEU A 504 13.80 -16.56 17.55
C LEU A 504 12.38 -16.81 18.07
N SER A 505 11.75 -15.84 18.74
CA SER A 505 10.36 -15.94 19.18
C SER A 505 9.40 -16.16 18.01
N ALA A 506 9.55 -15.41 16.91
CA ALA A 506 8.75 -15.59 15.71
C ALA A 506 8.96 -16.97 15.05
N TRP A 507 10.19 -17.49 15.10
CA TRP A 507 10.54 -18.80 14.58
C TRP A 507 9.98 -19.94 15.44
N ASP A 508 10.13 -19.85 16.76
CA ASP A 508 9.60 -20.85 17.69
C ASP A 508 8.08 -20.93 17.59
N ASN A 509 7.40 -19.78 17.54
CA ASN A 509 5.95 -19.73 17.28
C ASN A 509 5.59 -20.37 15.93
N PHE A 510 6.40 -20.16 14.88
CA PHE A 510 6.18 -20.82 13.58
C PHE A 510 6.34 -22.34 13.66
N VAL A 511 7.40 -22.83 14.31
CA VAL A 511 7.68 -24.27 14.50
C VAL A 511 6.58 -24.95 15.30
N ASP A 512 6.12 -24.32 16.38
CA ASP A 512 5.01 -24.78 17.21
C ASP A 512 3.71 -24.88 16.42
N ASN A 513 3.40 -23.86 15.60
CA ASN A 513 2.20 -23.87 14.76
C ASN A 513 2.27 -24.95 13.67
N VAL A 514 3.46 -25.21 13.09
CA VAL A 514 3.67 -26.35 12.17
C VAL A 514 3.46 -27.68 12.88
N GLY A 515 3.67 -27.72 14.21
CA GLY A 515 3.46 -28.88 15.06
C GLY A 515 4.68 -29.80 15.12
N ILE A 516 5.88 -29.25 14.92
CA ILE A 516 7.13 -29.96 15.16
C ILE A 516 7.32 -30.01 16.68
N ARG A 517 7.31 -31.21 17.26
CA ARG A 517 7.55 -31.38 18.69
C ARG A 517 9.04 -31.23 18.98
N ILE A 518 9.39 -30.36 19.91
CA ILE A 518 10.74 -30.21 20.43
C ILE A 518 10.78 -30.91 21.79
N ASP A 519 11.59 -31.95 21.96
CA ASP A 519 11.65 -32.67 23.24
C ASP A 519 12.31 -31.79 24.31
N SER A 520 11.77 -31.83 25.53
CA SER A 520 12.29 -31.13 26.71
C SER A 520 13.75 -31.51 27.02
N LYS A 521 14.22 -32.70 26.62
CA LYS A 521 15.63 -33.10 26.78
C LYS A 521 16.60 -32.30 25.90
N ASP A 522 16.11 -31.76 24.77
CA ASP A 522 16.82 -30.82 23.91
C ASP A 522 16.75 -29.38 24.47
N THR A 523 16.03 -29.09 25.56
CA THR A 523 16.05 -27.74 26.16
C THR A 523 17.33 -27.45 26.96
N HIS A 524 18.15 -28.47 27.27
CA HIS A 524 19.52 -28.29 27.78
C HIS A 524 20.49 -27.72 26.71
N GLU A 525 20.06 -27.65 25.44
CA GLU A 525 20.75 -27.03 24.30
C GLU A 525 20.75 -25.49 24.34
N ASN A 526 20.04 -24.88 25.32
CA ASN A 526 20.02 -23.43 25.51
C ASN A 526 21.20 -22.87 26.32
N LYS A 527 22.14 -23.70 26.79
CA LYS A 527 23.39 -23.20 27.38
C LYS A 527 24.33 -22.74 26.26
N SER A 528 24.61 -21.44 26.16
CA SER A 528 25.62 -20.92 25.23
C SER A 528 26.98 -21.63 25.43
N SER A 529 27.60 -22.14 24.37
CA SER A 529 29.01 -22.53 24.44
C SER A 529 29.85 -21.28 24.74
N SER A 530 30.73 -21.36 25.73
CA SER A 530 31.69 -20.28 26.04
C SER A 530 32.67 -20.01 24.89
N ARG A 531 32.73 -20.87 23.87
CA ARG A 531 33.55 -20.68 22.68
C ARG A 531 32.81 -19.96 21.54
N LEU A 532 31.49 -19.88 21.63
CA LEU A 532 30.63 -19.13 20.71
C LEU A 532 30.17 -17.79 21.31
N SER A 533 30.51 -17.50 22.56
CA SER A 533 30.18 -16.24 23.24
C SER A 533 31.03 -15.07 22.72
N ASP A 534 30.82 -14.71 21.46
CA ASP A 534 31.19 -13.42 20.85
C ASP A 534 29.91 -12.58 20.62
N PHE A 535 28.88 -12.77 21.45
CA PHE A 535 27.72 -11.88 21.49
C PHE A 535 28.08 -10.67 22.35
N ALA A 536 28.52 -9.59 21.70
CA ALA A 536 28.29 -8.30 22.32
C ALA A 536 26.81 -8.00 22.09
N ASP A 537 25.97 -8.36 23.06
CA ASP A 537 24.51 -8.15 23.02
C ASP A 537 24.14 -6.70 22.66
N ASN A 538 25.04 -5.77 23.01
CA ASN A 538 24.92 -4.33 22.76
C ASN A 538 25.40 -3.91 21.36
N GLU A 539 25.91 -4.82 20.52
CA GLU A 539 26.20 -4.53 19.11
C GLU A 539 24.91 -4.13 18.39
N ARG A 540 24.97 -2.98 17.72
CA ARG A 540 23.81 -2.39 17.05
C ARG A 540 23.75 -2.76 15.57
N GLN A 541 22.55 -2.99 15.07
CA GLN A 541 22.28 -3.41 13.70
C GLN A 541 21.30 -2.45 13.04
N GLY A 542 21.66 -1.92 11.88
CA GLY A 542 20.75 -1.12 11.04
C GLY A 542 21.35 0.22 10.63
N SER A 543 20.59 1.29 10.83
CA SER A 543 20.91 2.61 10.30
C SER A 543 21.94 3.35 11.16
N VAL A 544 23.08 3.69 10.56
CA VAL A 544 24.13 4.57 11.13
C VAL A 544 23.73 6.04 11.21
N ARG A 545 22.48 6.38 10.85
CA ARG A 545 21.93 7.75 10.95
C ARG A 545 20.98 7.93 12.13
N SER A 546 20.87 6.92 12.98
CA SER A 546 20.12 7.02 14.23
C SER A 546 20.98 7.79 15.24
N ILE A 547 20.39 8.73 15.97
CA ILE A 547 21.12 9.52 16.98
C ILE A 547 21.14 8.78 18.31
N LYS A 548 22.17 9.02 19.12
CA LYS A 548 22.26 8.51 20.49
C LYS A 548 21.25 9.22 21.39
N ASP A 549 20.79 8.51 22.41
CA ASP A 549 19.86 9.07 23.41
C ASP A 549 20.50 10.26 24.17
N ASP A 550 21.80 10.17 24.47
CA ASP A 550 22.56 11.27 25.10
C ASP A 550 22.61 12.52 24.22
N ALA A 551 22.76 12.35 22.90
CA ALA A 551 22.76 13.45 21.94
C ALA A 551 21.39 14.16 21.88
N LEU A 552 20.31 13.38 21.93
CA LEU A 552 18.95 13.92 21.99
C LEU A 552 18.71 14.68 23.31
N THR A 553 19.20 14.14 24.42
CA THR A 553 19.09 14.76 25.75
C THR A 553 19.85 16.09 25.78
N LEU A 554 21.10 16.10 25.29
CA LEU A 554 21.92 17.30 25.16
C LEU A 554 21.21 18.39 24.33
N LEU A 555 20.61 18.02 23.19
CA LEU A 555 19.86 18.96 22.35
C LEU A 555 18.70 19.61 23.11
N TYR A 556 17.93 18.84 23.86
CA TYR A 556 16.82 19.39 24.67
C TYR A 556 17.34 20.31 25.78
N GLU A 557 18.39 19.92 26.48
CA GLU A 557 18.98 20.74 27.55
C GLU A 557 19.55 22.06 27.02
N GLN A 558 20.32 22.02 25.93
CA GLN A 558 20.89 23.24 25.33
C GLN A 558 19.81 24.20 24.86
N LEU A 559 18.75 23.67 24.25
CA LEU A 559 17.64 24.48 23.77
C LEU A 559 16.90 25.14 24.95
N ILE A 560 16.66 24.42 26.04
CA ILE A 560 16.02 24.98 27.24
C ILE A 560 16.89 26.04 27.90
N ASN A 561 18.20 25.79 28.02
CA ASN A 561 19.14 26.76 28.59
C ASN A 561 19.20 28.04 27.74
N THR A 562 19.23 27.91 26.41
CA THR A 562 19.20 29.07 25.50
C THR A 562 17.88 29.84 25.62
N LEU A 563 16.75 29.14 25.70
CA LEU A 563 15.45 29.78 25.88
C LEU A 563 15.36 30.58 27.18
N ALA A 564 15.90 30.05 28.28
CA ALA A 564 15.93 30.74 29.56
C ALA A 564 16.72 32.06 29.49
N GLN A 565 17.87 32.07 28.81
CA GLN A 565 18.72 33.26 28.64
C GLN A 565 18.08 34.32 27.73
N GLN A 566 17.47 33.91 26.60
CA GLN A 566 16.94 34.83 25.59
C GLN A 566 15.69 35.61 26.04
N ILE A 567 14.95 35.10 27.02
CA ILE A 567 13.81 35.80 27.62
C ILE A 567 14.27 37.00 28.45
N ASP A 568 15.42 36.89 29.10
CA ASP A 568 15.99 37.98 29.90
C ASP A 568 16.60 39.09 29.00
N ASP A 569 17.13 38.72 27.83
CA ASP A 569 17.79 39.63 26.88
C ASP A 569 16.85 40.29 25.84
N LYS A 570 15.52 40.09 25.95
CA LYS A 570 14.49 40.60 25.02
C LYS A 570 14.67 40.18 23.54
N ALA A 571 15.34 39.06 23.27
CA ALA A 571 15.50 38.50 21.92
C ALA A 571 14.26 37.69 21.48
N ILE A 572 13.08 38.32 21.47
CA ILE A 572 11.77 37.66 21.36
C ILE A 572 11.63 36.75 20.14
N ILE A 573 12.17 37.15 18.97
CA ILE A 573 12.08 36.36 17.74
C ILE A 573 12.93 35.08 17.82
N GLU A 574 14.12 35.16 18.42
CA GLU A 574 15.00 34.00 18.59
C GLU A 574 14.42 33.03 19.62
N ALA A 575 13.92 33.55 20.75
CA ALA A 575 13.23 32.75 21.75
C ALA A 575 11.99 32.04 21.15
N PHE A 576 11.18 32.76 20.37
CA PHE A 576 10.06 32.16 19.65
C PHE A 576 10.50 31.04 18.69
N ASN A 577 11.55 31.28 17.90
CA ASN A 577 12.06 30.30 16.96
C ASN A 577 12.59 29.04 17.65
N ASN A 578 13.20 29.17 18.83
CA ASN A 578 13.66 28.05 19.64
C ASN A 578 12.49 27.28 20.28
N VAL A 579 11.42 27.96 20.72
CA VAL A 579 10.18 27.30 21.15
C VAL A 579 9.56 26.47 20.01
N ALA A 580 9.48 27.05 18.80
CA ALA A 580 8.94 26.35 17.64
C ALA A 580 9.80 25.13 17.25
N LEU A 581 11.14 25.24 17.38
CA LEU A 581 12.06 24.13 17.18
C LEU A 581 11.86 23.03 18.23
N TYR A 582 11.70 23.37 19.51
CA TYR A 582 11.39 22.41 20.57
C TYR A 582 10.11 21.65 20.27
N CYS A 583 9.03 22.37 19.93
CA CYS A 583 7.75 21.77 19.56
C CYS A 583 7.89 20.81 18.37
N TYR A 584 8.65 21.20 17.34
CA TYR A 584 8.94 20.34 16.21
C TYR A 584 9.71 19.08 16.63
N MET A 585 10.79 19.20 17.41
CA MET A 585 11.58 18.06 17.88
C MET A 585 10.71 17.09 18.67
N ARG A 586 9.98 17.58 19.67
CA ARG A 586 9.10 16.78 20.54
C ARG A 586 8.07 15.98 19.74
N ILE A 587 7.41 16.63 18.78
CA ILE A 587 6.41 15.96 17.94
C ILE A 587 7.11 14.99 16.95
N ALA A 588 8.20 15.40 16.31
CA ALA A 588 8.91 14.57 15.33
C ALA A 588 9.47 13.27 15.94
N THR A 589 10.04 13.33 17.14
CA THR A 589 10.55 12.15 17.88
C THR A 589 9.45 11.24 18.40
N ARG A 590 8.19 11.70 18.39
CA ARG A 590 7.07 10.99 19.00
C ARG A 590 6.13 10.34 17.99
N VAL A 591 5.79 11.07 16.95
CA VAL A 591 4.79 10.64 15.95
C VAL A 591 5.40 10.47 14.56
N ALA A 592 6.72 10.53 14.44
CA ALA A 592 7.41 10.41 13.16
C ALA A 592 6.82 11.38 12.11
N ILE A 593 6.72 12.67 12.43
CA ILE A 593 6.48 13.69 11.38
C ILE A 593 7.71 13.76 10.48
N ARG A 594 7.51 13.94 9.17
CA ARG A 594 8.63 14.02 8.23
C ARG A 594 9.16 15.46 8.12
N PRO A 595 10.49 15.68 8.05
CA PRO A 595 11.08 16.99 7.73
C PRO A 595 10.90 17.33 6.23
N THR A 596 9.66 17.55 5.79
CA THR A 596 9.35 17.99 4.41
C THR A 596 9.45 19.52 4.30
N SER A 597 9.07 20.11 3.17
CA SER A 597 8.98 21.58 3.05
C SER A 597 7.92 22.18 3.99
N GLU A 598 6.87 21.41 4.31
CA GLU A 598 5.70 21.83 5.08
C GLU A 598 5.30 20.71 6.05
N PRO A 599 6.04 20.51 7.16
CA PRO A 599 5.82 19.37 8.07
C PRO A 599 4.50 19.48 8.85
N PHE A 600 4.14 20.69 9.27
CA PHE A 600 2.91 20.96 10.01
C PHE A 600 1.78 21.39 9.07
N PRO A 601 0.54 20.92 9.31
CA PRO A 601 -0.59 21.29 8.49
C PRO A 601 -1.18 22.64 8.91
N THR A 602 -2.17 23.08 8.15
CA THR A 602 -2.97 24.26 8.45
C THR A 602 -4.02 23.97 9.54
N HIS A 603 -4.57 25.02 10.18
CA HIS A 603 -5.53 24.87 11.29
C HIS A 603 -6.76 24.00 10.96
N ARG A 604 -7.25 24.01 9.71
CA ARG A 604 -8.41 23.18 9.27
C ARG A 604 -8.16 21.67 9.29
N HIS A 605 -6.92 21.25 9.55
CA HIS A 605 -6.51 19.85 9.57
C HIS A 605 -6.03 19.42 10.95
N PHE A 606 -6.44 20.15 11.98
CA PHE A 606 -6.15 19.88 13.36
C PHE A 606 -7.42 19.96 14.20
N ASP A 607 -7.67 18.89 14.95
CA ASP A 607 -8.71 18.86 15.97
C ASP A 607 -8.04 18.83 17.34
N LYS A 608 -8.08 19.98 18.01
CA LYS A 608 -7.51 20.18 19.35
C LYS A 608 -8.13 19.27 20.39
N ASN A 609 -9.44 19.02 20.33
CA ASN A 609 -10.15 18.30 21.39
C ASN A 609 -9.77 16.81 21.40
N ASN A 610 -9.47 16.26 20.22
CA ASN A 610 -9.06 14.87 20.06
C ASN A 610 -7.56 14.71 19.81
N GLY A 611 -6.78 15.80 19.77
CA GLY A 611 -5.35 15.77 19.43
C GLY A 611 -5.07 15.16 18.07
N LEU A 612 -5.98 15.32 17.09
CA LEU A 612 -5.87 14.70 15.77
C LEU A 612 -5.26 15.66 14.76
N LEU A 613 -4.25 15.19 14.03
CA LEU A 613 -3.51 15.95 13.03
C LEU A 613 -3.54 15.23 11.69
N SER A 614 -4.01 15.90 10.64
CA SER A 614 -4.00 15.37 9.27
C SER A 614 -2.86 15.98 8.46
N VAL A 615 -1.81 15.19 8.21
CA VAL A 615 -0.56 15.65 7.57
C VAL A 615 -0.37 15.11 6.15
N ARG A 616 0.34 15.88 5.32
CA ARG A 616 0.76 15.48 3.97
C ARG A 616 2.23 15.06 4.00
N ASP A 617 2.50 13.85 4.49
CA ASP A 617 3.86 13.35 4.74
C ASP A 617 4.64 12.90 3.48
N LYS A 618 3.99 12.84 2.30
CA LYS A 618 4.61 12.38 1.04
C LYS A 618 4.01 13.14 -0.15
N ARG A 619 4.77 13.30 -1.26
CA ARG A 619 4.16 13.37 -2.60
C ARG A 619 3.60 11.98 -2.89
N VAL A 620 2.45 11.66 -2.30
CA VAL A 620 1.82 10.36 -2.49
C VAL A 620 1.48 10.22 -3.98
N HIS A 621 1.41 8.99 -4.48
CA HIS A 621 0.98 8.73 -5.87
C HIS A 621 -0.41 9.35 -6.18
N HIS A 622 -1.17 9.74 -5.14
CA HIS A 622 -2.40 10.51 -5.16
C HIS A 622 -2.23 11.85 -4.40
N LYS A 623 -2.57 12.99 -5.00
CA LYS A 623 -2.30 14.33 -4.44
C LYS A 623 -3.05 14.65 -3.12
N ASP A 624 -4.05 13.85 -2.76
CA ASP A 624 -4.95 14.12 -1.63
C ASP A 624 -4.77 13.20 -0.43
N GLU A 625 -3.93 12.17 -0.53
CA GLU A 625 -3.75 11.23 0.56
C GLU A 625 -3.00 11.88 1.74
N ARG A 626 -3.62 11.77 2.92
CA ARG A 626 -3.17 12.36 4.18
C ARG A 626 -3.05 11.29 5.23
N ARG A 627 -2.00 11.40 6.05
CA ARG A 627 -1.83 10.55 7.24
C ARG A 627 -2.53 11.20 8.42
N LEU A 628 -3.29 10.40 9.17
CA LEU A 628 -3.83 10.79 10.46
C LEU A 628 -2.81 10.47 11.54
N ILE A 629 -2.46 11.48 12.32
CA ILE A 629 -1.58 11.40 13.49
C ILE A 629 -2.41 11.73 14.71
N VAL A 630 -2.27 10.92 15.75
CA VAL A 630 -2.90 11.17 17.05
C VAL A 630 -1.81 11.62 18.01
N LEU A 631 -2.02 12.74 18.69
CA LEU A 631 -1.11 13.26 19.71
C LEU A 631 -1.55 12.78 21.10
N ASN A 632 -0.59 12.60 22.00
CA ASN A 632 -0.88 12.53 23.44
C ASN A 632 -1.20 13.93 23.98
N ASP A 633 -1.75 13.99 25.18
CA ASP A 633 -2.23 15.24 25.78
C ASP A 633 -1.11 16.27 25.92
N ALA A 634 0.09 15.84 26.36
CA ALA A 634 1.27 16.70 26.49
C ALA A 634 1.69 17.33 25.14
N SER A 635 1.85 16.52 24.09
CA SER A 635 2.21 17.02 22.76
C SER A 635 1.11 17.92 22.17
N CYS A 636 -0.16 17.60 22.43
CA CYS A 636 -1.28 18.41 21.99
C CYS A 636 -1.31 19.77 22.70
N GLN A 637 -1.05 19.79 24.01
CA GLN A 637 -0.94 21.02 24.79
C GLN A 637 0.20 21.91 24.28
N LEU A 638 1.39 21.34 24.09
CA LEU A 638 2.55 22.04 23.56
C LEU A 638 2.29 22.62 22.16
N LEU A 639 1.68 21.83 21.27
CA LEU A 639 1.31 22.28 19.92
C LEU A 639 0.32 23.44 19.98
N CYS A 640 -0.72 23.33 20.83
CA CYS A 640 -1.73 24.37 20.98
C CYS A 640 -1.15 25.67 21.53
N ALA A 641 -0.29 25.58 22.55
CA ALA A 641 0.36 26.73 23.15
C ALA A 641 1.27 27.44 22.13
N THR A 642 2.06 26.66 21.39
CA THR A 642 2.92 27.19 20.32
C THR A 642 2.11 27.84 19.20
N SER A 643 1.01 27.21 18.77
CA SER A 643 0.12 27.77 17.75
C SER A 643 -0.55 29.07 18.21
N ALA A 644 -0.95 29.18 19.48
CA ALA A 644 -1.51 30.41 20.03
C ALA A 644 -0.47 31.54 20.08
N LEU A 645 0.78 31.21 20.37
CA LEU A 645 1.89 32.17 20.32
C LEU A 645 2.13 32.68 18.88
N CYS A 646 2.08 31.81 17.87
CA CYS A 646 2.14 32.21 16.45
C CYS A 646 1.01 33.21 16.09
N ASP A 647 -0.22 32.93 16.52
CA ASP A 647 -1.38 33.81 16.27
C ASP A 647 -1.23 35.16 17.00
N THR A 648 -0.68 35.17 18.22
CA THR A 648 -0.41 36.38 19.00
C THR A 648 0.64 37.27 18.32
N LEU A 649 1.73 36.67 17.84
CA LEU A 649 2.81 37.36 17.10
C LEU A 649 2.32 37.96 15.79
N PHE A 650 1.43 37.26 15.07
CA PHE A 650 0.80 37.80 13.85
C PHE A 650 0.08 39.12 14.13
N ALA A 651 -0.75 39.17 15.18
CA ALA A 651 -1.52 40.36 15.53
C ALA A 651 -0.61 41.53 15.95
N ARG A 652 0.48 41.22 16.67
CA ARG A 652 1.44 42.21 17.18
C ARG A 652 2.35 42.79 16.11
N LEU A 653 2.92 41.94 15.25
CA LEU A 653 3.89 42.34 14.24
C LEU A 653 3.24 42.85 12.93
N ALA A 654 1.90 42.88 12.87
CA ALA A 654 1.13 43.29 11.69
C ALA A 654 1.53 42.56 10.39
N ILE A 655 1.98 41.30 10.51
CA ILE A 655 2.33 40.44 9.37
C ILE A 655 1.10 39.65 8.89
N LYS A 656 1.24 38.74 7.92
CA LYS A 656 0.13 37.85 7.52
C LYS A 656 -0.12 36.80 8.59
N ARG A 657 -1.34 36.26 8.70
CA ARG A 657 -1.64 35.13 9.60
C ARG A 657 -0.76 33.93 9.26
N PRO A 658 -0.22 33.18 10.25
CA PRO A 658 0.56 31.98 9.99
C PRO A 658 -0.25 30.98 9.17
N PRO A 659 0.25 30.48 8.03
CA PRO A 659 -0.46 29.47 7.24
C PRO A 659 -0.50 28.07 7.88
N ALA A 660 0.37 27.77 8.85
CA ALA A 660 0.45 26.46 9.53
C ALA A 660 0.48 26.61 11.06
N LEU A 661 0.22 25.51 11.78
CA LEU A 661 0.14 25.50 13.25
C LEU A 661 1.44 25.93 13.94
N VAL A 662 2.59 25.52 13.41
CA VAL A 662 3.91 25.84 13.95
C VAL A 662 4.79 26.34 12.82
N MET A 663 5.40 27.50 13.02
CA MET A 663 6.22 28.20 12.03
C MET A 663 7.36 28.94 12.71
N LEU A 664 8.38 29.30 11.94
CA LEU A 664 9.48 30.17 12.34
C LEU A 664 9.25 31.58 11.79
N LEU A 665 9.81 32.57 12.47
CA LEU A 665 9.90 33.95 11.99
C LEU A 665 11.32 34.24 11.51
N SER A 666 11.43 34.63 10.24
CA SER A 666 12.67 35.18 9.70
C SER A 666 12.55 36.68 9.55
N VAL A 667 13.62 37.40 9.87
CA VAL A 667 13.75 38.84 9.59
C VAL A 667 14.63 39.00 8.35
N ASP A 668 14.12 39.66 7.32
CA ASP A 668 14.94 39.97 6.14
C ASP A 668 15.86 41.18 6.38
N LYS A 669 16.76 41.47 5.43
CA LYS A 669 17.71 42.59 5.53
C LYS A 669 17.05 43.97 5.69
N SER A 670 15.75 44.08 5.38
CA SER A 670 14.98 45.32 5.54
C SER A 670 14.27 45.41 6.89
N GLY A 671 14.45 44.42 7.78
CA GLY A 671 13.75 44.33 9.07
C GLY A 671 12.34 43.73 8.95
N THR A 672 11.93 43.27 7.77
CA THR A 672 10.57 42.74 7.57
C THR A 672 10.50 41.29 8.03
N CYS A 673 9.56 41.01 8.93
CA CYS A 673 9.28 39.67 9.44
C CYS A 673 8.47 38.84 8.44
N ARG A 674 8.85 37.58 8.22
CA ARG A 674 8.12 36.63 7.36
C ARG A 674 8.05 35.25 7.99
N TRP A 675 6.90 34.62 7.86
CA TRP A 675 6.70 33.23 8.27
C TRP A 675 7.47 32.26 7.39
N GLN A 676 8.08 31.27 8.01
CA GLN A 676 8.76 30.17 7.33
C GLN A 676 8.39 28.83 7.95
N HIS A 677 8.27 27.81 7.11
CA HIS A 677 8.05 26.44 7.58
C HIS A 677 9.34 25.84 8.16
N LEU A 678 9.19 24.91 9.11
CA LEU A 678 10.26 24.09 9.68
C LEU A 678 10.75 23.02 8.71
N SER A 679 11.19 23.46 7.53
CA SER A 679 11.77 22.57 6.53
C SER A 679 13.08 21.95 7.04
N LYS A 680 13.45 20.77 6.51
CA LYS A 680 14.70 20.08 6.86
C LYS A 680 15.89 21.04 6.97
N THR A 681 16.16 21.80 5.91
CA THR A 681 17.30 22.71 5.84
C THR A 681 17.28 23.78 6.94
N ARG A 682 16.09 24.24 7.34
CA ARG A 682 15.96 25.23 8.42
C ARG A 682 16.20 24.62 9.79
N VAL A 683 15.63 23.45 10.03
CA VAL A 683 15.83 22.72 11.29
C VAL A 683 17.31 22.35 11.45
N ASP A 684 17.92 21.77 10.42
CA ASP A 684 19.36 21.42 10.42
C ASP A 684 20.22 22.66 10.71
N ALA A 685 19.92 23.82 10.10
CA ALA A 685 20.66 25.06 10.34
C ALA A 685 20.47 25.63 11.76
N GLN A 686 19.28 25.52 12.34
CA GLN A 686 19.04 25.95 13.71
C GLN A 686 19.75 25.05 14.72
N ILE A 687 19.70 23.73 14.51
CA ILE A 687 20.42 22.78 15.36
C ILE A 687 21.92 23.06 15.31
N LYS A 688 22.48 23.27 14.12
CA LYS A 688 23.89 23.66 13.96
C LYS A 688 24.24 24.95 14.71
N THR A 689 23.31 25.89 14.81
CA THR A 689 23.53 27.13 15.57
C THR A 689 23.50 26.87 17.08
N LEU A 690 22.72 25.90 17.55
CA LEU A 690 22.54 25.60 18.98
C LEU A 690 23.67 24.78 19.58
N ILE A 691 24.19 23.79 18.85
CA ILE A 691 25.19 22.84 19.38
C ILE A 691 26.53 22.86 18.65
N ASP A 692 26.69 23.76 17.66
CA ASP A 692 27.90 23.86 16.82
C ASP A 692 28.28 22.55 16.09
N ASP A 693 27.29 21.69 15.82
CA ASP A 693 27.48 20.37 15.21
C ASP A 693 26.42 20.04 14.14
N GLU A 694 26.71 19.08 13.26
CA GLU A 694 25.87 18.73 12.11
C GLU A 694 24.90 17.56 12.39
N LEU A 695 23.75 17.88 13.00
CA LEU A 695 22.69 16.90 13.19
C LEU A 695 21.53 17.07 12.19
N SER A 696 21.13 15.97 11.55
CA SER A 696 20.04 15.98 10.58
C SER A 696 18.67 15.80 11.25
N ALA A 697 17.71 16.66 10.92
CA ALA A 697 16.31 16.57 11.34
C ALA A 697 15.61 15.27 10.94
N GLN A 698 16.21 14.48 10.02
CA GLN A 698 15.73 13.14 9.69
C GLN A 698 15.91 12.16 10.86
N ALA A 699 16.92 12.36 11.71
CA ALA A 699 17.22 11.49 12.84
C ALA A 699 16.08 11.41 13.86
N PHE A 700 15.30 12.48 14.04
CA PHE A 700 14.14 12.44 14.94
C PHE A 700 13.10 11.39 14.53
N ARG A 701 13.00 11.10 13.23
CA ARG A 701 12.13 10.02 12.75
C ARG A 701 12.66 8.63 13.12
N HIS A 702 13.97 8.48 13.30
CA HIS A 702 14.58 7.22 13.76
C HIS A 702 14.25 6.98 15.22
N VAL A 703 14.36 8.02 16.05
CA VAL A 703 13.95 7.98 17.46
C VAL A 703 12.48 7.53 17.57
N ALA A 704 11.60 8.11 16.77
CA ALA A 704 10.19 7.71 16.75
C ALA A 704 9.97 6.25 16.32
N ALA A 705 10.70 5.78 15.31
CA ALA A 705 10.60 4.40 14.83
C ALA A 705 11.09 3.39 15.88
N ASN A 706 12.21 3.68 16.54
CA ASN A 706 12.77 2.85 17.61
C ASN A 706 11.86 2.86 18.85
N ALA A 707 11.32 4.02 19.24
CA ALA A 707 10.35 4.11 20.33
C ALA A 707 9.09 3.28 20.07
N PHE A 708 8.60 3.26 18.82
CA PHE A 708 7.47 2.41 18.43
C PHE A 708 7.79 0.92 18.58
N LEU A 709 8.97 0.48 18.11
CA LEU A 709 9.41 -0.91 18.24
C LEU A 709 9.51 -1.34 19.71
N ASN A 710 10.15 -0.51 20.55
CA ASN A 710 10.33 -0.79 21.97
C ASN A 710 9.01 -0.82 22.74
N ALA A 711 8.02 -0.01 22.33
CA ALA A 711 6.69 -0.02 22.93
C ALA A 711 5.85 -1.25 22.56
N SER A 712 6.18 -1.92 21.46
CA SER A 712 5.34 -2.96 20.85
C SER A 712 6.02 -4.33 20.84
N LEU A 713 6.97 -4.60 21.76
CA LEU A 713 7.74 -5.85 21.75
C LEU A 713 6.86 -7.10 21.90
N ASP A 714 5.78 -7.02 22.67
CA ASP A 714 4.88 -8.15 22.94
C ASP A 714 3.67 -8.24 22.00
N ASP A 715 3.29 -7.15 21.32
CA ASP A 715 2.08 -7.05 20.48
C ASP A 715 2.33 -6.48 19.08
N PHE A 716 3.57 -6.59 18.58
CA PHE A 716 4.00 -5.96 17.34
C PHE A 716 3.07 -6.25 16.16
N SER A 717 2.79 -5.19 15.38
CA SER A 717 2.05 -5.27 14.13
C SER A 717 2.79 -4.50 13.04
N GLN A 718 3.23 -5.21 12.00
CA GLN A 718 3.88 -4.59 10.84
C GLN A 718 2.95 -3.61 10.12
N THR A 719 1.66 -3.92 10.03
CA THR A 719 0.65 -3.03 9.43
C THR A 719 0.55 -1.71 10.21
N SER A 720 0.59 -1.80 11.54
CA SER A 720 0.58 -0.64 12.42
C SER A 720 1.84 0.22 12.28
N MET A 721 3.01 -0.42 12.17
CA MET A 721 4.27 0.28 11.92
C MET A 721 4.29 0.96 10.55
N ASN A 722 3.75 0.33 9.50
CA ASN A 722 3.59 0.96 8.18
C ASN A 722 2.70 2.20 8.25
N GLY A 723 1.62 2.13 9.04
CA GLY A 723 0.75 3.25 9.35
C GLY A 723 1.47 4.40 10.07
N PHE A 724 2.19 4.06 11.12
CA PHE A 724 2.99 5.00 11.90
C PHE A 724 4.11 5.63 11.08
N MET A 725 4.74 4.90 10.16
CA MET A 725 5.83 5.44 9.35
C MET A 725 5.37 5.98 7.99
N ASN A 726 4.07 5.98 7.68
CA ASN A 726 3.54 6.31 6.35
C ASN A 726 4.26 5.57 5.20
N HIS A 727 4.60 4.30 5.42
CA HIS A 727 5.34 3.45 4.48
C HIS A 727 4.45 2.42 3.78
N SER A 728 3.14 2.67 3.75
CA SER A 728 2.19 1.84 3.03
C SER A 728 2.51 1.76 1.53
N ARG A 729 2.10 0.66 0.92
CA ARG A 729 2.37 0.33 -0.48
C ARG A 729 1.61 1.28 -1.41
N SER A 730 1.93 1.25 -2.70
CA SER A 730 1.19 2.06 -3.68
C SER A 730 -0.26 1.56 -3.81
N GLY A 731 -1.23 2.47 -3.70
CA GLY A 731 -2.67 2.17 -3.82
C GLY A 731 -3.34 1.65 -2.54
N THR A 732 -2.69 1.82 -1.38
CA THR A 732 -3.22 1.46 -0.07
C THR A 732 -3.46 2.74 0.72
N GLY A 733 -4.72 3.06 1.02
CA GLY A 733 -5.05 4.26 1.79
C GLY A 733 -5.21 3.90 3.26
N LEU A 734 -4.38 4.42 4.16
CA LEU A 734 -4.61 4.25 5.61
C LEU A 734 -6.00 4.73 6.01
N LEU A 735 -6.47 5.85 5.44
CA LEU A 735 -7.85 6.32 5.64
C LEU A 735 -8.92 5.38 5.08
N SER A 736 -8.62 4.60 4.05
CA SER A 736 -9.55 3.58 3.53
C SER A 736 -9.73 2.42 4.52
N ASN A 737 -8.72 2.13 5.36
CA ASN A 737 -8.87 1.20 6.49
C ASN A 737 -9.86 1.73 7.51
N TYR A 738 -9.89 3.04 7.69
CA TYR A 738 -10.67 3.71 8.73
C TYR A 738 -12.10 4.04 8.30
N SER A 739 -12.47 3.78 7.04
CA SER A 739 -13.87 3.86 6.60
C SER A 739 -14.79 2.81 7.27
N LEU A 740 -14.20 1.75 7.84
CA LEU A 740 -14.89 0.65 8.50
C LEU A 740 -14.71 0.62 10.04
N PHE A 741 -13.84 1.47 10.61
CA PHE A 741 -13.53 1.48 12.05
C PHE A 741 -13.75 2.88 12.64
N ASP A 742 -14.24 2.95 13.87
CA ASP A 742 -14.41 4.21 14.59
C ASP A 742 -13.04 4.90 14.78
N ILE A 743 -12.92 6.16 14.33
CA ILE A 743 -11.74 7.02 14.52
C ILE A 743 -11.32 7.06 16.00
N ARG A 744 -12.28 6.95 16.94
CA ARG A 744 -12.00 6.88 18.37
C ARG A 744 -11.21 5.64 18.78
N LEU A 745 -11.51 4.48 18.19
CA LEU A 745 -10.78 3.24 18.45
C LEU A 745 -9.33 3.35 17.97
N ILE A 746 -9.13 3.92 16.78
CA ILE A 746 -7.80 4.14 16.20
C ILE A 746 -6.99 5.14 17.03
N ALA A 747 -7.65 6.22 17.48
CA ALA A 747 -7.04 7.19 18.38
C ALA A 747 -6.62 6.54 19.71
N ALA A 748 -7.46 5.68 20.28
CA ALA A 748 -7.14 4.93 21.49
C ALA A 748 -5.92 4.01 21.28
N GLN A 749 -5.91 3.22 20.20
CA GLN A 749 -4.79 2.31 19.89
C GLN A 749 -3.46 3.05 19.64
N GLN A 750 -3.48 4.17 18.93
CA GLN A 750 -2.27 4.97 18.73
C GLN A 750 -1.77 5.60 20.04
N ARG A 751 -2.68 6.05 20.92
CA ARG A 751 -2.32 6.59 22.24
C ARG A 751 -1.83 5.53 23.20
N GLU A 752 -2.37 4.32 23.15
CA GLU A 752 -1.91 3.21 24.00
C GLU A 752 -0.46 2.83 23.68
N ARG A 753 -0.09 2.89 22.40
CA ARG A 753 1.27 2.58 21.91
C ARG A 753 2.28 3.70 22.10
N MET A 754 1.85 4.86 22.59
CA MET A 754 2.71 5.99 22.87
C MET A 754 3.38 5.83 24.25
N GLN A 755 4.66 5.44 24.29
CA GLN A 755 5.44 5.26 25.53
C GLN A 755 5.31 6.44 26.50
N ARG A 756 5.04 6.24 27.79
CA ARG A 756 4.94 7.37 28.74
C ARG A 756 6.21 8.23 28.71
N ASP A 757 6.04 9.56 28.70
CA ASP A 757 7.17 10.49 28.72
C ASP A 757 7.94 10.31 30.04
N GLY A 758 9.29 10.35 29.98
CA GLY A 758 10.13 10.32 31.17
C GLY A 758 9.99 11.59 32.01
N GLU A 759 10.46 11.54 33.26
CA GLU A 759 10.38 12.67 34.20
C GLU A 759 11.08 13.93 33.65
N GLN A 760 12.27 13.77 33.05
CA GLN A 760 13.03 14.87 32.47
C GLN A 760 12.30 15.53 31.29
N ILE A 761 11.70 14.73 30.41
CA ILE A 761 10.92 15.25 29.27
C ILE A 761 9.68 16.00 29.76
N THR A 762 9.02 15.50 30.79
CA THR A 762 7.86 16.15 31.41
C THR A 762 8.25 17.50 32.03
N ALA A 763 9.39 17.56 32.72
CA ALA A 763 9.92 18.80 33.27
C ALA A 763 10.29 19.81 32.17
N ASN A 764 10.89 19.33 31.08
CA ASN A 764 11.23 20.14 29.91
C ASN A 764 9.98 20.74 29.24
N ASP A 765 8.92 19.95 29.05
CA ASP A 765 7.64 20.45 28.50
C ASP A 765 7.03 21.53 29.40
N ALA A 766 7.03 21.30 30.72
CA ALA A 766 6.52 22.28 31.68
C ALA A 766 7.31 23.59 31.64
N CYS A 767 8.64 23.51 31.55
CA CYS A 767 9.51 24.66 31.39
C CYS A 767 9.16 25.44 30.11
N VAL A 768 9.11 24.78 28.95
CA VAL A 768 8.80 25.44 27.68
C VAL A 768 7.39 26.04 27.67
N LEU A 769 6.40 25.40 28.29
CA LEU A 769 5.05 25.95 28.45
C LEU A 769 5.04 27.23 29.29
N ASP A 770 5.81 27.29 30.38
CA ASP A 770 5.98 28.51 31.17
C ASP A 770 6.62 29.63 30.33
N LEU A 771 7.67 29.29 29.56
CA LEU A 771 8.35 30.24 28.68
C LEU A 771 7.44 30.76 27.56
N ILE A 772 6.57 29.92 26.99
CA ILE A 772 5.53 30.34 26.02
C ILE A 772 4.61 31.38 26.66
N ASN A 773 4.15 31.17 27.89
CA ASN A 773 3.26 32.10 28.59
C ASN A 773 3.95 33.44 28.89
N ARG A 774 5.24 33.40 29.30
CA ARG A 774 6.03 34.61 29.52
C ARG A 774 6.24 35.40 28.23
N LEU A 775 6.60 34.73 27.13
CA LEU A 775 6.74 35.35 25.81
C LEU A 775 5.42 35.95 25.35
N GLY A 776 4.31 35.23 25.50
CA GLY A 776 2.97 35.74 25.16
C GLY A 776 2.51 36.92 26.02
N SER A 777 3.01 37.04 27.25
CA SER A 777 2.70 38.17 28.15
C SER A 777 3.60 39.38 27.92
N ALA A 778 4.87 39.15 27.54
CA ALA A 778 5.85 40.18 27.20
C ALA A 778 5.62 40.76 25.79
N LEU A 779 5.04 39.94 24.90
CA LEU A 779 4.32 40.38 23.72
C LEU A 779 3.02 40.96 24.20
#